data_AF-A0A9E5JL51-F1
#
_entry.id   AF-A0A9E5JL51-F1
#
_cell.length_a   1.000
_cell.length_b   1.000
_cell.length_c   1.000
_cell.angle_alpha   90.00
_cell.angle_beta   90.00
_cell.angle_gamma   90.00
#
_symmetry.space_group_name_H-M   'P 1'
#
loop_
_entity.id
_entity.type
_entity.pdbx_description
1 polymer ?
#
loop_
_entity_poly.entity_id
_entity_poly.type
_entity_poly.pdbx_seq_one_letter_code
_entity_poly.pdbx_strand_id
1 'polypeptide(L)'
;MTTRSRGARAALASVLVAAFAAASVVAVSSAAQAAPLAPVISAAATDITGSVSVSVDLEDGIEQTVTVWAEYVETGAVTEGCVFTDTVDRDCTAVLPAGQYGDYELFATSTDVDGTSPESNRATVSYGSPASDLVLASPFDLDAFTIPTLSAEVTGTGPALGTVEVFAYRVDVGIGSETSLCFTGVPASGAFSCTVPFGDYGVWAVRVVATDLEGGTAERPGGEPDAIAVNVAPPQNGMSIATAPGALTATATGLAETDVSVSFIVDWFGTGSLGARCPAGWTGDYQEPPTDGPTVVCLAESVPAGIHLFSSVQFINETFSSDRGDAVYVPATPTVAVDAVPGGAIFSGSVDTLAAELAESGTLLDYVEVLVRDSESTVVCADDVDAATGQWSCTTALATGEETFTAVAQSVGFSDDPGAPGQVVDYWDGISALSAPVAATIPPGVVPPPPTMTYELGAASVGVTAEGLEGSSVGVEVYDVEPDGEGGYSFGFPVASCGDLPEGEGGGEGGGGFEPESAPLSPATVEECVFDELEPGIWNFYAVQSYYFQQSEYQDDYVLIPEVPTFSAAPGSNGRVLASGEGEPGFRVLVRELGGAGACTAIVDTEGAWSCSFAGASGPTLVRAQQQSQGFAADPGLYYEGLGDSFDGFSAYTAAIEVVVAGPAAPPAPIPTPTPAVTPAPFSWTLEGFDGQNLRPGQRLSLSARGLPPGTSVTIQIFSTPRTLGTSVADASGLFALDVVVPEDLEPGEHTLVATATPPGGSPSEISTPVMVEPALDPAGQPLEEGVDEEAEENSGVGEGAGGASGSIARDDPAAPSELTNAIPTAAEIFRSPIITVTAGGLALAILLLVAFPTELLNSTLSANTRRFGRGFAAFERGVDRVTDWFAAVTRTRAAAAAVLIVLTSVIFGFMDPSFGFDAVSLRLTLALAIGLFLVTYISSWISGAIIWRAWRIETSIGLQPAALVFALIGVVIARLLEFSPGFLIGLVIGLEIVTRVGAPHRVRAVLTQLGVMVGISVLAWVGYSILTDATAGDLDWVTALALDSLAAATAEGLTAAAVAILPLGFLEGREIFQRSKALWVGAFLVTATLFALLVLPTEDGIDDISNVGTWFVVLVAFAVVTLALWAVLHYTNPDRHADDDGAEQEGAEPGGAQMETAPR
;
A
#
# COMPACT_ATOMS: atom_id res chain seq x y z
N MET A 1 36.21 26.94 -40.67
CA MET A 1 37.16 28.05 -40.44
C MET A 1 37.99 27.66 -39.23
N THR A 2 39.27 27.32 -39.42
CA THR A 2 40.45 28.02 -38.82
C THR A 2 40.50 27.88 -37.30
N THR A 3 41.53 27.35 -36.64
CA THR A 3 42.99 27.46 -36.84
C THR A 3 43.62 26.72 -35.64
N ARG A 4 44.62 25.83 -35.81
CA ARG A 4 46.06 26.09 -35.94
C ARG A 4 46.76 26.42 -34.60
N SER A 5 47.99 25.88 -34.50
CA SER A 5 49.16 26.32 -33.70
C SER A 5 49.22 25.84 -32.24
N ARG A 6 50.20 24.99 -31.87
CA ARG A 6 51.66 25.20 -31.71
C ARG A 6 52.02 26.00 -30.44
N GLY A 7 52.89 25.41 -29.63
CA GLY A 7 53.92 26.11 -28.85
C GLY A 7 54.18 25.41 -27.50
N ALA A 8 55.26 24.63 -27.31
CA ALA A 8 56.65 25.09 -27.12
C ALA A 8 56.80 25.94 -25.84
N ARG A 9 57.73 25.71 -24.89
CA ARG A 9 59.15 25.33 -25.02
C ARG A 9 59.83 25.38 -23.63
N ALA A 10 61.04 24.77 -23.57
CA ALA A 10 62.26 25.11 -22.78
C ALA A 10 62.68 23.96 -21.84
N ALA A 11 63.94 23.53 -21.69
CA ALA A 11 65.28 23.82 -22.22
C ALA A 11 66.14 22.56 -21.86
N LEU A 12 67.34 22.22 -22.36
CA LEU A 12 68.60 22.96 -22.43
C LEU A 12 69.67 22.05 -23.11
N ALA A 13 70.68 22.65 -23.75
CA ALA A 13 71.71 22.01 -24.58
C ALA A 13 73.03 21.71 -23.83
N SER A 14 73.91 20.85 -24.41
CA SER A 14 75.39 21.07 -24.56
C SER A 14 76.20 19.88 -25.15
N VAL A 15 76.87 20.12 -26.30
CA VAL A 15 78.28 19.73 -26.66
C VAL A 15 78.58 18.26 -27.12
N LEU A 16 79.24 17.86 -28.25
CA LEU A 16 80.24 18.44 -29.20
C LEU A 16 80.32 17.65 -30.58
N VAL A 17 80.22 18.38 -31.71
CA VAL A 17 80.93 18.38 -33.06
C VAL A 17 81.92 17.24 -33.46
N ALA A 18 82.23 16.83 -34.72
CA ALA A 18 81.68 16.72 -36.10
C ALA A 18 82.79 16.15 -37.06
N ALA A 19 82.36 15.45 -38.14
CA ALA A 19 82.90 15.44 -39.53
C ALA A 19 84.10 14.56 -40.05
N PHE A 20 83.73 13.68 -41.03
CA PHE A 20 84.33 13.35 -42.36
C PHE A 20 85.38 12.22 -42.62
N ALA A 21 84.89 11.19 -43.34
CA ALA A 21 85.38 10.46 -44.55
C ALA A 21 86.62 9.49 -44.60
N ALA A 22 86.28 8.27 -45.08
CA ALA A 22 86.95 7.37 -46.06
C ALA A 22 88.17 6.47 -45.68
N ALA A 23 87.87 5.16 -45.67
CA ALA A 23 88.60 3.95 -46.13
C ALA A 23 90.14 3.80 -45.92
N SER A 24 90.56 2.71 -45.24
CA SER A 24 91.45 1.61 -45.73
C SER A 24 91.97 0.69 -44.61
N VAL A 25 91.68 -0.62 -44.75
CA VAL A 25 92.58 -1.80 -44.56
C VAL A 25 93.22 -2.10 -43.18
N VAL A 26 92.72 -3.21 -42.60
CA VAL A 26 93.38 -4.37 -41.93
C VAL A 26 94.32 -4.14 -40.74
N ALA A 27 93.90 -4.64 -39.57
CA ALA A 27 94.72 -5.51 -38.72
C ALA A 27 93.82 -6.38 -37.83
N VAL A 28 94.02 -7.69 -37.91
CA VAL A 28 93.36 -8.76 -37.15
C VAL A 28 93.82 -8.73 -35.69
N SER A 29 92.89 -8.88 -34.75
CA SER A 29 93.16 -9.49 -33.44
C SER A 29 91.96 -10.33 -33.02
N SER A 30 92.23 -11.60 -32.78
CA SER A 30 91.36 -12.73 -32.43
C SER A 30 90.38 -12.48 -31.30
N ALA A 31 89.12 -12.87 -31.51
CA ALA A 31 88.11 -13.09 -30.48
C ALA A 31 88.44 -14.36 -29.69
N ALA A 32 88.29 -14.31 -28.36
CA ALA A 32 87.99 -15.50 -27.58
C ALA A 32 86.46 -15.61 -27.59
N GLN A 33 85.93 -16.71 -28.13
CA GLN A 33 84.49 -16.99 -28.10
C GLN A 33 84.09 -17.37 -26.67
N ALA A 34 83.02 -16.75 -26.18
CA ALA A 34 82.43 -17.04 -24.86
C ALA A 34 81.38 -18.15 -25.01
N ALA A 35 81.14 -18.92 -23.96
CA ALA A 35 80.06 -19.91 -23.90
C ALA A 35 78.69 -19.28 -24.29
N PRO A 36 77.75 -20.07 -24.84
CA PRO A 36 76.44 -19.58 -25.26
C PRO A 36 75.68 -18.90 -24.11
N LEU A 37 74.83 -17.92 -24.45
CA LEU A 37 73.93 -17.26 -23.50
C LEU A 37 72.91 -18.27 -22.94
N ALA A 38 72.39 -18.00 -21.75
CA ALA A 38 71.37 -18.86 -21.12
C ALA A 38 70.10 -18.89 -22.00
N PRO A 39 69.49 -20.07 -22.23
CA PRO A 39 68.21 -20.18 -22.92
C PRO A 39 67.11 -19.42 -22.18
N VAL A 40 66.03 -19.07 -22.88
CA VAL A 40 64.78 -18.64 -22.23
C VAL A 40 63.74 -19.71 -22.49
N ILE A 41 63.13 -20.26 -21.45
CA ILE A 41 62.10 -21.30 -21.58
C ILE A 41 60.72 -20.78 -21.22
N SER A 42 59.71 -21.38 -21.84
CA SER A 42 58.32 -21.24 -21.43
C SER A 42 57.64 -22.62 -21.46
N ALA A 43 56.86 -22.92 -20.42
CA ALA A 43 56.10 -24.15 -20.29
C ALA A 43 54.71 -23.83 -19.74
N ALA A 44 53.71 -24.65 -20.07
CA ALA A 44 52.37 -24.49 -19.50
C ALA A 44 52.38 -24.84 -18.00
N ALA A 45 51.66 -24.06 -17.18
CA ALA A 45 51.66 -24.18 -15.71
C ALA A 45 51.04 -25.49 -15.18
N THR A 46 50.41 -26.30 -16.04
CA THR A 46 49.73 -27.55 -15.68
C THR A 46 49.94 -28.59 -16.78
N ASP A 47 50.38 -29.80 -16.41
CA ASP A 47 50.55 -30.93 -17.33
C ASP A 47 49.74 -32.15 -16.86
N ILE A 48 48.99 -32.74 -17.79
CA ILE A 48 48.03 -33.83 -17.57
C ILE A 48 48.52 -35.17 -18.16
N THR A 49 49.70 -35.21 -18.76
CA THR A 49 50.18 -36.40 -19.50
C THR A 49 51.47 -37.00 -18.95
N GLY A 50 52.05 -36.43 -17.89
CA GLY A 50 53.40 -36.76 -17.43
C GLY A 50 54.49 -36.36 -18.41
N SER A 51 54.15 -35.46 -19.34
CA SER A 51 55.07 -34.91 -20.31
C SER A 51 54.68 -33.46 -20.68
N VAL A 52 55.58 -32.52 -20.41
CA VAL A 52 55.33 -31.08 -20.57
C VAL A 52 55.91 -30.60 -21.89
N SER A 53 55.13 -29.93 -22.72
CA SER A 53 55.67 -29.17 -23.85
C SER A 53 56.37 -27.91 -23.36
N VAL A 54 57.67 -27.82 -23.63
CA VAL A 54 58.54 -26.69 -23.28
C VAL A 54 59.02 -26.04 -24.57
N SER A 55 58.71 -24.76 -24.75
CA SER A 55 59.24 -23.96 -25.85
C SER A 55 60.49 -23.23 -25.40
N VAL A 56 61.56 -23.32 -26.20
CA VAL A 56 62.88 -22.79 -25.85
C VAL A 56 63.31 -21.75 -26.87
N ASP A 57 63.58 -20.53 -26.40
CA ASP A 57 64.17 -19.46 -27.21
C ASP A 57 65.70 -19.42 -27.05
N LEU A 58 66.40 -19.32 -28.18
CA LEU A 58 67.84 -19.51 -28.32
C LEU A 58 68.44 -18.48 -29.28
N GLU A 59 69.73 -18.18 -29.11
CA GLU A 59 70.49 -17.31 -30.02
C GLU A 59 70.73 -17.98 -31.38
N ASP A 60 70.42 -17.28 -32.48
CA ASP A 60 70.48 -17.80 -33.85
C ASP A 60 71.92 -17.97 -34.38
N GLY A 61 72.20 -19.11 -35.02
CA GLY A 61 73.40 -19.31 -35.83
C GLY A 61 74.56 -20.03 -35.14
N ILE A 62 74.32 -20.69 -34.01
CA ILE A 62 75.28 -21.52 -33.27
C ILE A 62 74.70 -22.93 -33.14
N GLU A 63 75.44 -23.95 -33.59
CA GLU A 63 75.02 -25.36 -33.44
C GLU A 63 75.21 -25.78 -31.97
N GLN A 64 74.11 -25.85 -31.23
CA GLN A 64 74.14 -26.09 -29.78
C GLN A 64 73.16 -27.21 -29.38
N THR A 65 73.54 -28.00 -28.39
CA THR A 65 72.69 -29.03 -27.77
C THR A 65 72.04 -28.46 -26.52
N VAL A 66 70.70 -28.43 -26.50
CA VAL A 66 69.92 -27.96 -25.37
C VAL A 66 69.38 -29.15 -24.60
N THR A 67 69.61 -29.14 -23.29
CA THR A 67 69.01 -30.08 -22.35
C THR A 67 68.03 -29.33 -21.46
N VAL A 68 66.78 -29.79 -21.44
CA VAL A 68 65.76 -29.36 -20.48
C VAL A 68 65.78 -30.31 -19.30
N TRP A 69 66.02 -29.76 -18.11
CA TRP A 69 66.04 -30.45 -16.85
C TRP A 69 64.73 -30.23 -16.10
N ALA A 70 64.27 -31.28 -15.41
CA ALA A 70 63.15 -31.22 -14.48
C ALA A 70 63.67 -31.49 -13.07
N GLU A 71 63.59 -30.50 -12.20
CA GLU A 71 63.94 -30.61 -10.79
C GLU A 71 62.69 -30.84 -9.95
N TYR A 72 62.63 -31.98 -9.26
CA TYR A 72 61.54 -32.27 -8.34
C TYR A 72 61.69 -31.43 -7.06
N VAL A 73 60.77 -30.48 -6.84
CA VAL A 73 60.88 -29.43 -5.81
C VAL A 73 61.03 -30.00 -4.40
N GLU A 74 60.37 -31.12 -4.10
CA GLU A 74 60.38 -31.69 -2.74
C GLU A 74 61.75 -32.28 -2.36
N THR A 75 62.49 -32.83 -3.32
CA THR A 75 63.76 -33.54 -3.05
C THR A 75 65.00 -32.88 -3.64
N GLY A 76 64.82 -31.89 -4.53
CA GLY A 76 65.88 -31.31 -5.35
C GLY A 76 66.47 -32.30 -6.36
N ALA A 77 65.78 -33.40 -6.65
CA ALA A 77 66.24 -34.39 -7.61
C ALA A 77 66.09 -33.83 -9.04
N VAL A 78 67.22 -33.65 -9.72
CA VAL A 78 67.23 -33.17 -11.11
C VAL A 78 67.27 -34.36 -12.06
N THR A 79 66.35 -34.38 -13.01
CA THR A 79 66.25 -35.40 -14.06
C THR A 79 66.28 -34.76 -15.43
N GLU A 80 66.82 -35.49 -16.41
CA GLU A 80 66.83 -35.04 -17.80
C GLU A 80 65.44 -35.23 -18.39
N GLY A 81 64.74 -34.13 -18.67
CA GLY A 81 63.38 -34.16 -19.20
C GLY A 81 63.37 -34.40 -20.71
N CYS A 82 64.20 -33.67 -21.45
CA CYS A 82 64.44 -33.92 -22.88
C CYS A 82 65.72 -33.24 -23.38
N VAL A 83 66.24 -33.72 -24.52
CA VAL A 83 67.45 -33.18 -25.18
C VAL A 83 67.20 -33.06 -26.67
N PHE A 84 67.58 -31.92 -27.25
CA PHE A 84 67.58 -31.70 -28.69
C PHE A 84 68.78 -30.84 -29.12
N THR A 85 69.11 -30.87 -30.40
CA THR A 85 70.13 -30.00 -31.02
C THR A 85 69.41 -29.00 -31.90
N ASP A 86 69.89 -27.74 -31.96
CA ASP A 86 69.28 -26.62 -32.70
C ASP A 86 68.76 -27.04 -34.10
N THR A 87 67.47 -27.37 -34.14
CA THR A 87 66.69 -27.66 -35.34
C THR A 87 65.65 -26.57 -35.53
N VAL A 88 65.10 -26.43 -36.73
CA VAL A 88 64.08 -25.42 -37.06
C VAL A 88 62.82 -25.50 -36.15
N ASP A 89 62.65 -26.59 -35.41
CA ASP A 89 61.63 -26.80 -34.38
C ASP A 89 62.27 -26.69 -32.98
N ARG A 90 61.83 -25.72 -32.17
CA ARG A 90 62.38 -25.35 -30.85
C ARG A 90 61.49 -25.74 -29.66
N ASP A 91 60.52 -26.62 -29.92
CA ASP A 91 59.64 -27.19 -28.90
C ASP A 91 60.14 -28.58 -28.50
N CYS A 92 60.15 -28.86 -27.20
CA CYS A 92 60.60 -30.13 -26.65
C CYS A 92 59.61 -30.66 -25.61
N THR A 93 59.27 -31.94 -25.69
CA THR A 93 58.39 -32.61 -24.72
C THR A 93 59.24 -33.20 -23.59
N ALA A 94 59.28 -32.53 -22.44
CA ALA A 94 60.00 -32.98 -21.25
C ALA A 94 59.18 -34.04 -20.51
N VAL A 95 59.72 -35.24 -20.33
CA VAL A 95 59.03 -36.33 -19.61
C VAL A 95 59.34 -36.23 -18.12
N LEU A 96 58.31 -36.24 -17.28
CA LEU A 96 58.47 -36.23 -15.82
C LEU A 96 58.62 -37.68 -15.28
N PRO A 97 59.40 -37.92 -14.21
CA PRO A 97 59.57 -39.25 -13.64
C PRO A 97 58.26 -39.83 -13.10
N ALA A 98 57.93 -41.05 -13.53
CA ALA A 98 56.78 -41.79 -13.00
C ALA A 98 56.91 -42.06 -11.49
N GLY A 99 55.79 -41.95 -10.76
CA GLY A 99 55.66 -42.19 -9.32
C GLY A 99 56.19 -41.06 -8.43
N GLN A 100 56.61 -39.92 -9.00
CA GLN A 100 57.06 -38.73 -8.27
C GLN A 100 56.09 -37.57 -8.45
N TYR A 101 54.91 -37.68 -7.84
CA TYR A 101 53.86 -36.65 -7.91
C TYR A 101 54.23 -35.39 -7.13
N GLY A 102 53.94 -34.20 -7.67
CA GLY A 102 54.19 -32.91 -7.01
C GLY A 102 54.75 -31.84 -7.96
N ASP A 103 55.31 -30.78 -7.41
CA ASP A 103 55.82 -29.66 -8.21
C ASP A 103 57.22 -29.90 -8.78
N TYR A 104 57.41 -29.48 -10.03
CA TYR A 104 58.67 -29.51 -10.75
C TYR A 104 59.07 -28.10 -11.19
N GLU A 105 60.35 -27.78 -11.04
CA GLU A 105 60.96 -26.61 -11.70
C GLU A 105 61.69 -27.07 -12.95
N LEU A 106 61.22 -26.60 -14.10
CA LEU A 106 61.88 -26.82 -15.37
C LEU A 106 62.90 -25.71 -15.61
N PHE A 107 64.08 -26.07 -16.10
CA PHE A 107 65.10 -25.14 -16.59
C PHE A 107 65.92 -25.80 -17.70
N ALA A 108 66.59 -25.00 -18.52
CA ALA A 108 67.40 -25.50 -19.62
C ALA A 108 68.84 -24.98 -19.56
N THR A 109 69.75 -25.79 -20.09
CA THR A 109 71.15 -25.43 -20.33
C THR A 109 71.49 -25.74 -21.78
N SER A 110 72.23 -24.85 -22.45
CA SER A 110 72.73 -25.08 -23.80
C SER A 110 74.22 -25.38 -23.77
N THR A 111 74.69 -26.33 -24.58
CA THR A 111 76.12 -26.69 -24.68
C THR A 111 76.58 -26.67 -26.14
N ASP A 112 77.70 -25.99 -26.38
CA ASP A 112 78.45 -25.98 -27.65
C ASP A 112 79.92 -26.39 -27.37
N VAL A 113 80.77 -26.44 -28.41
CA VAL A 113 82.19 -26.76 -28.38
C VAL A 113 83.01 -25.90 -27.41
N ASP A 114 82.51 -24.71 -27.07
CA ASP A 114 83.16 -23.74 -26.19
C ASP A 114 82.69 -23.85 -24.71
N GLY A 115 81.70 -24.68 -24.40
CA GLY A 115 81.22 -24.95 -23.03
C GLY A 115 79.69 -24.88 -22.86
N THR A 116 79.23 -25.02 -21.61
CA THR A 116 77.81 -25.01 -21.22
C THR A 116 77.40 -23.62 -20.71
N SER A 117 76.20 -23.17 -21.06
CA SER A 117 75.59 -21.93 -20.60
C SER A 117 75.23 -21.97 -19.10
N PRO A 118 74.98 -20.81 -18.46
CA PRO A 118 74.20 -20.76 -17.22
C PRO A 118 72.78 -21.32 -17.40
N GLU A 119 72.11 -21.64 -16.30
CA GLU A 119 70.69 -22.06 -16.29
C GLU A 119 69.77 -20.95 -16.83
N SER A 120 68.73 -21.36 -17.53
CA SER A 120 67.64 -20.48 -17.97
C SER A 120 66.82 -19.91 -16.80
N ASN A 121 65.81 -19.10 -17.13
CA ASN A 121 64.69 -18.89 -16.20
C ASN A 121 64.00 -20.23 -15.87
N ARG A 122 63.36 -20.29 -14.70
CA ARG A 122 62.64 -21.48 -14.23
C ARG A 122 61.15 -21.36 -14.57
N ALA A 123 60.52 -22.49 -14.89
CA ALA A 123 59.07 -22.61 -15.07
C ALA A 123 58.54 -23.70 -14.13
N THR A 124 57.52 -23.38 -13.33
CA THR A 124 56.91 -24.33 -12.39
C THR A 124 55.79 -25.11 -13.07
N VAL A 125 55.79 -26.44 -12.88
CA VAL A 125 54.76 -27.35 -13.37
C VAL A 125 54.37 -28.33 -12.27
N SER A 126 53.08 -28.50 -12.02
CA SER A 126 52.58 -29.50 -11.07
C SER A 126 52.24 -30.81 -11.77
N TYR A 127 52.68 -31.94 -11.21
CA TYR A 127 52.45 -33.30 -11.70
C TYR A 127 51.63 -34.13 -10.71
N GLY A 128 50.30 -34.11 -10.88
CA GLY A 128 49.32 -34.99 -10.25
C GLY A 128 49.43 -35.25 -8.74
N SER A 129 48.63 -36.20 -8.23
CA SER A 129 48.83 -36.82 -6.91
C SER A 129 48.33 -38.29 -6.94
N PRO A 130 48.77 -39.16 -6.02
CA PRO A 130 48.44 -40.58 -6.05
C PRO A 130 46.95 -40.82 -5.73
N ALA A 131 46.38 -41.91 -6.26
CA ALA A 131 44.96 -42.23 -6.04
C ALA A 131 44.60 -42.37 -4.54
N SER A 132 45.55 -42.72 -3.68
CA SER A 132 45.37 -42.84 -2.22
C SER A 132 44.94 -41.56 -1.50
N ASP A 133 45.02 -40.40 -2.15
CA ASP A 133 44.62 -39.10 -1.59
C ASP A 133 43.10 -38.87 -1.56
N LEU A 134 42.31 -39.87 -1.99
CA LEU A 134 40.85 -39.83 -1.91
C LEU A 134 40.37 -39.72 -0.44
N VAL A 135 39.79 -38.58 -0.10
CA VAL A 135 39.09 -38.30 1.15
C VAL A 135 37.72 -37.73 0.82
N LEU A 136 36.66 -38.39 1.31
CA LEU A 136 35.28 -37.90 1.17
C LEU A 136 34.99 -36.89 2.29
N ALA A 137 34.31 -35.80 1.93
CA ALA A 137 33.75 -34.83 2.85
C ALA A 137 32.22 -35.03 2.94
N SER A 138 31.46 -34.01 3.33
CA SER A 138 30.00 -34.09 3.41
C SER A 138 29.36 -34.53 2.08
N PRO A 139 28.29 -35.33 2.11
CA PRO A 139 27.55 -35.83 3.28
C PRO A 139 28.09 -37.16 3.88
N PHE A 140 29.24 -37.65 3.43
CA PHE A 140 29.72 -39.02 3.66
C PHE A 140 30.64 -39.19 4.89
N ASP A 141 30.61 -38.26 5.84
CA ASP A 141 31.36 -38.34 7.11
C ASP A 141 30.62 -39.20 8.18
N LEU A 142 29.49 -39.84 7.82
CA LEU A 142 28.63 -40.66 8.69
C LEU A 142 28.28 -42.00 8.02
N ASP A 143 28.13 -43.07 8.83
CA ASP A 143 27.86 -44.44 8.36
C ASP A 143 26.49 -44.60 7.62
N ALA A 144 25.53 -43.71 7.88
CA ALA A 144 24.27 -43.58 7.14
C ALA A 144 23.65 -42.19 7.33
N PHE A 145 22.96 -41.66 6.31
CA PHE A 145 22.19 -40.41 6.43
C PHE A 145 21.00 -40.38 5.47
N THR A 146 20.03 -39.51 5.76
CA THR A 146 18.79 -39.34 4.97
C THR A 146 18.82 -38.03 4.22
N ILE A 147 18.43 -38.04 2.95
CA ILE A 147 18.23 -36.84 2.12
C ILE A 147 16.80 -36.75 1.60
N PRO A 148 16.20 -35.55 1.56
CA PRO A 148 14.86 -35.35 1.03
C PRO A 148 14.84 -35.08 -0.49
N THR A 149 15.98 -35.21 -1.18
CA THR A 149 16.15 -34.87 -2.59
C THR A 149 16.70 -36.04 -3.38
N LEU A 150 16.25 -36.21 -4.63
CA LEU A 150 16.75 -37.23 -5.58
C LEU A 150 18.19 -36.98 -6.08
N SER A 151 18.88 -35.99 -5.51
CA SER A 151 20.28 -35.71 -5.80
C SER A 151 21.00 -35.27 -4.54
N ALA A 152 22.29 -35.58 -4.47
CA ALA A 152 23.19 -35.08 -3.45
C ALA A 152 24.50 -34.60 -4.09
N GLU A 153 25.10 -33.59 -3.49
CA GLU A 153 26.44 -33.14 -3.86
C GLU A 153 27.48 -33.94 -3.08
N VAL A 154 28.34 -34.64 -3.80
CA VAL A 154 29.46 -35.40 -3.25
C VAL A 154 30.71 -34.56 -3.36
N THR A 155 31.30 -34.22 -2.21
CA THR A 155 32.49 -33.37 -2.16
C THR A 155 33.63 -34.08 -1.45
N GLY A 156 34.86 -33.69 -1.76
CA GLY A 156 36.05 -34.26 -1.12
C GLY A 156 37.35 -33.77 -1.75
N THR A 157 38.44 -34.41 -1.34
CA THR A 157 39.74 -34.30 -2.01
C THR A 157 40.06 -35.59 -2.73
N GLY A 158 40.57 -35.51 -3.95
CA GLY A 158 40.96 -36.64 -4.79
C GLY A 158 42.35 -36.43 -5.41
N PRO A 159 42.83 -37.38 -6.22
CA PRO A 159 44.13 -37.28 -6.86
C PRO A 159 44.18 -36.05 -7.77
N ALA A 160 45.04 -35.07 -7.50
CA ALA A 160 45.13 -33.86 -8.31
C ALA A 160 45.37 -34.23 -9.78
N LEU A 161 44.66 -33.57 -10.70
CA LEU A 161 44.68 -33.86 -12.15
C LEU A 161 44.20 -35.28 -12.55
N GLY A 162 43.76 -36.12 -11.60
CA GLY A 162 43.14 -37.42 -11.85
C GLY A 162 41.62 -37.32 -12.07
N THR A 163 40.92 -38.43 -11.85
CA THR A 163 39.46 -38.51 -12.00
C THR A 163 38.80 -39.17 -10.79
N VAL A 164 37.58 -38.77 -10.47
CA VAL A 164 36.73 -39.41 -9.48
C VAL A 164 35.42 -39.84 -10.13
N GLU A 165 35.02 -41.07 -9.87
CA GLU A 165 33.78 -41.68 -10.34
C GLU A 165 32.96 -42.19 -9.15
N VAL A 166 31.66 -41.89 -9.14
CA VAL A 166 30.73 -42.32 -8.10
C VAL A 166 29.75 -43.34 -8.67
N PHE A 167 29.78 -44.53 -8.08
CA PHE A 167 28.88 -45.62 -8.37
C PHE A 167 27.82 -45.73 -7.28
N ALA A 168 26.59 -46.08 -7.67
CA ALA A 168 25.57 -46.46 -6.72
C ALA A 168 24.63 -47.53 -7.26
N TYR A 169 23.97 -48.23 -6.33
CA TYR A 169 22.88 -49.16 -6.63
C TYR A 169 21.82 -49.09 -5.52
N ARG A 170 20.59 -49.46 -5.87
CA ARG A 170 19.49 -49.62 -4.91
C ARG A 170 19.65 -50.91 -4.12
N VAL A 171 19.59 -50.84 -2.79
CA VAL A 171 19.83 -51.99 -1.91
C VAL A 171 18.83 -53.13 -2.16
N ASP A 172 17.57 -52.80 -2.40
CA ASP A 172 16.49 -53.76 -2.66
C ASP A 172 16.60 -54.42 -4.06
N VAL A 173 17.21 -53.75 -5.03
CA VAL A 173 17.51 -54.29 -6.37
C VAL A 173 18.80 -55.13 -6.37
N GLY A 174 19.75 -54.75 -5.52
CA GLY A 174 21.02 -55.43 -5.30
C GLY A 174 22.17 -54.93 -6.19
N ILE A 175 23.39 -55.33 -5.83
CA ILE A 175 24.66 -54.84 -6.42
C ILE A 175 24.79 -55.05 -7.94
N GLY A 176 24.06 -56.00 -8.52
CA GLY A 176 24.07 -56.25 -9.97
C GLY A 176 23.47 -55.11 -10.81
N SER A 177 22.86 -54.12 -10.18
CA SER A 177 22.28 -52.92 -10.81
C SER A 177 23.15 -51.67 -10.72
N GLU A 178 24.40 -51.83 -10.26
CA GLU A 178 25.31 -50.71 -10.05
C GLU A 178 25.59 -49.92 -11.33
N THR A 179 25.48 -48.60 -11.20
CA THR A 179 25.67 -47.64 -12.28
C THR A 179 26.59 -46.51 -11.83
N SER A 180 27.37 -45.99 -12.77
CA SER A 180 28.08 -44.72 -12.59
C SER A 180 27.06 -43.60 -12.64
N LEU A 181 26.96 -42.82 -11.56
CA LEU A 181 26.03 -41.70 -11.45
C LEU A 181 26.71 -40.35 -11.67
N CYS A 182 28.02 -40.27 -11.47
CA CYS A 182 28.78 -39.06 -11.73
C CYS A 182 30.27 -39.39 -11.96
N PHE A 183 30.87 -38.70 -12.93
CA PHE A 183 32.28 -38.80 -13.30
C PHE A 183 32.84 -37.39 -13.47
N THR A 184 33.90 -37.06 -12.73
CA THR A 184 34.48 -35.71 -12.75
C THR A 184 36.01 -35.74 -12.72
N GLY A 185 36.63 -34.76 -13.37
CA GLY A 185 38.07 -34.53 -13.30
C GLY A 185 38.42 -33.75 -12.04
N VAL A 186 39.55 -34.07 -11.41
CA VAL A 186 40.02 -33.40 -10.21
C VAL A 186 41.00 -32.27 -10.62
N PRO A 187 40.74 -31.01 -10.26
CA PRO A 187 41.65 -29.91 -10.56
C PRO A 187 42.99 -30.06 -9.81
N ALA A 188 43.99 -29.24 -10.16
CA ALA A 188 45.30 -29.23 -9.49
C ALA A 188 45.22 -28.96 -7.98
N SER A 189 44.14 -28.35 -7.50
CA SER A 189 43.89 -28.14 -6.07
C SER A 189 43.50 -29.42 -5.31
N GLY A 190 43.22 -30.51 -6.00
CA GLY A 190 42.75 -31.77 -5.40
C GLY A 190 41.28 -31.77 -4.97
N ALA A 191 40.62 -30.62 -4.87
CA ALA A 191 39.23 -30.53 -4.44
C ALA A 191 38.26 -30.88 -5.57
N PHE A 192 37.36 -31.84 -5.34
CA PHE A 192 36.32 -32.21 -6.29
C PHE A 192 34.92 -32.00 -5.71
N SER A 193 33.97 -31.72 -6.60
CA SER A 193 32.53 -31.78 -6.35
C SER A 193 31.85 -32.50 -7.50
N CYS A 194 30.84 -33.30 -7.16
CA CYS A 194 30.19 -34.24 -8.06
C CYS A 194 28.73 -34.43 -7.63
N THR A 195 27.78 -33.92 -8.41
CA THR A 195 26.35 -34.10 -8.14
C THR A 195 25.91 -35.49 -8.57
N VAL A 196 25.39 -36.27 -7.62
CA VAL A 196 24.91 -37.65 -7.83
C VAL A 196 23.39 -37.65 -7.93
N PRO A 197 22.82 -37.93 -9.11
CA PRO A 197 21.38 -38.10 -9.30
C PRO A 197 20.99 -39.56 -9.03
N PHE A 198 20.42 -39.84 -7.85
CA PHE A 198 19.93 -41.18 -7.51
C PHE A 198 18.79 -41.60 -8.45
N GLY A 199 17.99 -40.65 -8.92
CA GLY A 199 16.94 -40.90 -9.92
C GLY A 199 15.68 -41.57 -9.37
N ASP A 200 15.74 -42.18 -8.18
CA ASP A 200 14.59 -42.77 -7.49
C ASP A 200 14.76 -42.74 -5.96
N TYR A 201 13.66 -42.84 -5.23
CA TYR A 201 13.62 -42.91 -3.78
C TYR A 201 13.93 -44.32 -3.29
N GLY A 202 14.47 -44.44 -2.07
CA GLY A 202 14.85 -45.72 -1.49
C GLY A 202 16.22 -45.68 -0.82
N VAL A 203 16.67 -46.84 -0.37
CA VAL A 203 18.00 -47.00 0.23
C VAL A 203 19.03 -47.28 -0.87
N TRP A 204 20.00 -46.39 -1.01
CA TRP A 204 21.07 -46.48 -1.99
C TRP A 204 22.40 -46.81 -1.30
N ALA A 205 23.16 -47.72 -1.91
CA ALA A 205 24.53 -48.00 -1.53
C ALA A 205 25.47 -47.27 -2.48
N VAL A 206 26.33 -46.41 -1.94
CA VAL A 206 27.25 -45.54 -2.72
C VAL A 206 28.70 -45.98 -2.54
N ARG A 207 29.43 -46.04 -3.66
CA ARG A 207 30.87 -46.32 -3.73
C ARG A 207 31.57 -45.29 -4.62
N VAL A 208 32.68 -44.74 -4.17
CA VAL A 208 33.47 -43.73 -4.89
C VAL A 208 34.83 -44.33 -5.28
N VAL A 209 35.23 -44.16 -6.53
CA VAL A 209 36.50 -44.65 -7.08
C VAL A 209 37.29 -43.46 -7.63
N ALA A 210 38.51 -43.27 -7.13
CA ALA A 210 39.47 -42.30 -7.67
C ALA A 210 40.50 -43.02 -8.54
N THR A 211 40.87 -42.41 -9.67
CA THR A 211 41.95 -42.87 -10.55
C THR A 211 42.97 -41.75 -10.74
N ASP A 212 44.24 -42.01 -10.49
CA ASP A 212 45.33 -41.06 -10.73
C ASP A 212 45.81 -41.06 -12.19
N LEU A 213 46.70 -40.14 -12.52
CA LEU A 213 47.26 -39.98 -13.87
C LEU A 213 48.02 -41.21 -14.40
N GLU A 214 48.50 -42.08 -13.52
CA GLU A 214 49.24 -43.30 -13.88
C GLU A 214 48.34 -44.53 -13.96
N GLY A 215 47.03 -44.36 -13.72
CA GLY A 215 46.05 -45.44 -13.69
C GLY A 215 46.00 -46.21 -12.38
N GLY A 216 46.62 -45.71 -11.31
CA GLY A 216 46.40 -46.20 -9.96
C GLY A 216 44.98 -45.87 -9.49
N THR A 217 44.36 -46.75 -8.71
CA THR A 217 42.99 -46.56 -8.21
C THR A 217 42.91 -46.64 -6.69
N ALA A 218 41.97 -45.90 -6.10
CA ALA A 218 41.57 -46.01 -4.70
C ALA A 218 40.05 -45.94 -4.59
N GLU A 219 39.48 -46.70 -3.65
CA GLU A 219 38.03 -46.80 -3.50
C GLU A 219 37.60 -46.45 -2.07
N ARG A 220 36.49 -45.74 -1.95
CA ARG A 220 35.85 -45.39 -0.68
C ARG A 220 34.34 -45.49 -0.78
N PRO A 221 33.69 -46.22 0.12
CA PRO A 221 34.22 -47.30 0.97
C PRO A 221 34.54 -48.56 0.13
N GLY A 222 35.53 -49.34 0.56
CA GLY A 222 36.19 -50.35 -0.28
C GLY A 222 35.60 -51.75 -0.12
N GLY A 223 34.85 -52.24 -1.11
CA GLY A 223 34.40 -53.64 -1.21
C GLY A 223 33.46 -54.13 -0.09
N GLU A 224 32.73 -55.21 -0.35
CA GLU A 224 31.62 -55.66 0.51
C GLU A 224 32.08 -56.10 1.92
N PRO A 225 31.36 -55.72 3.00
CA PRO A 225 30.02 -55.09 3.03
C PRO A 225 30.03 -53.56 3.20
N ASP A 226 31.18 -52.90 3.06
CA ASP A 226 31.33 -51.51 3.47
C ASP A 226 30.96 -50.59 2.30
N ALA A 227 29.65 -50.35 2.08
CA ALA A 227 29.10 -49.30 1.20
C ALA A 227 28.41 -48.21 2.05
N ILE A 228 28.40 -46.95 1.62
CA ILE A 228 27.70 -45.91 2.39
C ILE A 228 26.22 -45.99 2.07
N ALA A 229 25.39 -46.18 3.11
CA ALA A 229 23.95 -46.22 2.98
C ALA A 229 23.38 -44.78 2.95
N VAL A 230 22.72 -44.44 1.86
CA VAL A 230 22.02 -43.17 1.68
C VAL A 230 20.52 -43.45 1.57
N ASN A 231 19.76 -42.96 2.54
CA ASN A 231 18.30 -43.04 2.51
C ASN A 231 17.76 -41.85 1.73
N VAL A 232 17.33 -42.06 0.50
CA VAL A 232 16.71 -41.02 -0.33
C VAL A 232 15.21 -41.04 -0.03
N ALA A 233 14.80 -40.25 0.96
CA ALA A 233 13.43 -40.21 1.43
C ALA A 233 12.53 -39.41 0.48
N PRO A 234 11.27 -39.85 0.26
CA PRO A 234 10.30 -39.06 -0.45
C PRO A 234 9.99 -37.76 0.32
N PRO A 235 9.51 -36.71 -0.37
CA PRO A 235 8.99 -35.51 0.29
C PRO A 235 7.80 -35.86 1.20
N GLN A 236 7.29 -34.90 1.97
CA GLN A 236 6.00 -35.12 2.65
C GLN A 236 4.88 -35.26 1.60
N ASN A 237 3.87 -36.10 1.90
CA ASN A 237 2.67 -36.21 1.08
C ASN A 237 1.82 -34.92 1.18
N GLY A 238 0.94 -34.71 0.19
CA GLY A 238 -0.11 -33.71 0.30
C GLY A 238 -1.17 -34.16 1.32
N MET A 239 -1.78 -33.19 2.00
CA MET A 239 -2.95 -33.42 2.84
C MET A 239 -4.00 -32.33 2.61
N SER A 240 -5.27 -32.70 2.58
CA SER A 240 -6.40 -31.79 2.68
C SER A 240 -7.39 -32.29 3.72
N ILE A 241 -8.03 -31.38 4.46
CA ILE A 241 -9.05 -31.72 5.45
C ILE A 241 -10.36 -31.04 5.08
N ALA A 242 -11.38 -31.84 4.80
CA ALA A 242 -12.75 -31.38 4.64
C ALA A 242 -13.51 -31.50 5.97
N THR A 243 -14.22 -30.45 6.35
CA THR A 243 -14.95 -30.38 7.62
C THR A 243 -16.45 -30.39 7.40
N ALA A 244 -17.15 -31.16 8.22
CA ALA A 244 -18.60 -31.20 8.28
C ALA A 244 -19.04 -31.16 9.74
N PRO A 245 -20.31 -30.83 10.06
CA PRO A 245 -20.77 -30.79 11.44
C PRO A 245 -20.51 -32.11 12.18
N GLY A 246 -19.57 -32.09 13.13
CA GLY A 246 -19.17 -33.25 13.95
C GLY A 246 -18.34 -34.32 13.22
N ALA A 247 -17.81 -34.05 12.03
CA ALA A 247 -17.00 -34.97 11.26
C ALA A 247 -15.85 -34.29 10.50
N LEU A 248 -14.74 -34.99 10.37
CA LEU A 248 -13.56 -34.55 9.62
C LEU A 248 -13.17 -35.62 8.62
N THR A 249 -12.86 -35.22 7.39
CA THR A 249 -12.38 -36.13 6.34
C THR A 249 -11.02 -35.63 5.88
N ALA A 250 -9.95 -36.34 6.24
CA ALA A 250 -8.62 -36.05 5.77
C ALA A 250 -8.28 -36.91 4.54
N THR A 251 -7.84 -36.29 3.46
CA THR A 251 -7.35 -36.97 2.26
C THR A 251 -5.85 -36.74 2.16
N ALA A 252 -5.08 -37.82 2.21
CA ALA A 252 -3.64 -37.77 2.02
C ALA A 252 -3.25 -38.36 0.66
N THR A 253 -2.44 -37.61 -0.09
CA THR A 253 -2.05 -37.95 -1.47
C THR A 253 -0.53 -37.92 -1.62
N GLY A 254 0.05 -39.07 -1.92
CA GLY A 254 1.47 -39.29 -2.17
C GLY A 254 1.80 -39.35 -3.66
N LEU A 255 3.03 -39.72 -3.99
CA LEU A 255 3.47 -39.91 -5.37
C LEU A 255 2.87 -41.19 -5.98
N ALA A 256 2.79 -41.28 -7.31
CA ALA A 256 2.04 -42.33 -8.02
C ALA A 256 2.40 -43.80 -7.68
N GLU A 257 3.61 -44.06 -7.19
CA GLU A 257 4.10 -45.41 -6.83
C GLU A 257 4.30 -45.59 -5.31
N THR A 258 3.64 -44.75 -4.51
CA THR A 258 3.75 -44.75 -3.05
C THR A 258 2.53 -45.35 -2.40
N ASP A 259 2.70 -45.82 -1.17
CA ASP A 259 1.62 -46.14 -0.26
C ASP A 259 1.54 -45.05 0.81
N VAL A 260 0.32 -44.59 1.13
CA VAL A 260 0.12 -43.50 2.11
C VAL A 260 -0.66 -43.98 3.31
N SER A 261 -0.29 -43.46 4.48
CA SER A 261 -0.99 -43.69 5.73
C SER A 261 -1.37 -42.40 6.42
N VAL A 262 -2.46 -42.43 7.20
CA VAL A 262 -2.93 -41.35 8.06
C VAL A 262 -3.30 -41.91 9.41
N SER A 263 -2.86 -41.26 10.48
CA SER A 263 -3.30 -41.48 11.86
C SER A 263 -4.02 -40.24 12.36
N PHE A 264 -5.22 -40.39 12.90
CA PHE A 264 -5.97 -39.33 13.55
C PHE A 264 -5.77 -39.40 15.07
N ILE A 265 -5.30 -38.31 15.67
CA ILE A 265 -5.05 -38.16 17.10
C ILE A 265 -6.05 -37.16 17.66
N VAL A 266 -6.84 -37.62 18.63
CA VAL A 266 -7.84 -36.81 19.32
C VAL A 266 -7.21 -36.15 20.55
N ASP A 267 -7.50 -34.88 20.78
CA ASP A 267 -7.04 -34.12 21.94
C ASP A 267 -5.50 -34.10 22.01
N TRP A 268 -4.87 -33.50 20.99
CA TRP A 268 -3.43 -33.57 20.77
C TRP A 268 -2.63 -32.93 21.91
N PHE A 269 -3.11 -31.81 22.46
CA PHE A 269 -2.46 -31.11 23.57
C PHE A 269 -2.82 -31.65 24.96
N GLY A 270 -3.93 -32.40 25.08
CA GLY A 270 -4.34 -33.04 26.33
C GLY A 270 -3.77 -34.45 26.51
N THR A 271 -4.65 -35.47 26.51
CA THR A 271 -4.23 -36.86 26.77
C THR A 271 -3.75 -37.62 25.53
N GLY A 272 -3.91 -37.05 24.33
CA GLY A 272 -3.43 -37.58 23.06
C GLY A 272 -3.87 -39.03 22.83
N SER A 273 -5.14 -39.24 22.47
CA SER A 273 -5.64 -40.60 22.20
C SER A 273 -5.73 -40.89 20.71
N LEU A 274 -5.35 -42.09 20.30
CA LEU A 274 -5.48 -42.53 18.91
C LEU A 274 -6.96 -42.68 18.56
N GLY A 275 -7.45 -41.87 17.62
CA GLY A 275 -8.82 -41.91 17.11
C GLY A 275 -9.00 -42.96 16.01
N ALA A 276 -8.25 -42.82 14.91
CA ALA A 276 -8.35 -43.71 13.75
C ALA A 276 -7.00 -43.89 13.04
N ARG A 277 -6.89 -44.98 12.26
CA ARG A 277 -5.78 -45.22 11.34
C ARG A 277 -6.33 -45.63 9.99
N CYS A 278 -5.75 -45.05 8.96
CA CYS A 278 -6.15 -45.19 7.58
C CYS A 278 -4.90 -45.51 6.76
N PRO A 279 -4.94 -46.52 5.87
CA PRO A 279 -6.09 -47.36 5.56
C PRO A 279 -6.44 -48.33 6.70
N ALA A 280 -7.68 -48.81 6.69
CA ALA A 280 -8.20 -49.68 7.74
C ALA A 280 -7.42 -51.00 7.80
N GLY A 281 -6.72 -51.26 8.90
CA GLY A 281 -5.90 -52.45 9.10
C GLY A 281 -4.41 -52.16 9.25
N TRP A 282 -3.95 -50.94 8.95
CA TRP A 282 -2.57 -50.54 9.21
C TRP A 282 -2.28 -50.42 10.71
N THR A 283 -1.18 -51.02 11.14
CA THR A 283 -0.77 -51.16 12.55
C THR A 283 -0.02 -49.96 13.09
N GLY A 284 0.22 -48.94 12.27
CA GLY A 284 1.06 -47.79 12.63
C GLY A 284 2.55 -48.11 12.69
N ASP A 285 2.97 -49.31 12.28
CA ASP A 285 4.36 -49.70 12.20
C ASP A 285 4.95 -49.22 10.88
N TYR A 286 5.96 -48.36 10.93
CA TYR A 286 6.66 -47.86 9.75
C TYR A 286 7.42 -48.96 8.99
N GLN A 287 7.68 -50.11 9.62
CA GLN A 287 8.30 -51.27 8.98
C GLN A 287 7.28 -52.12 8.19
N GLU A 288 5.98 -51.92 8.41
CA GLU A 288 4.89 -52.60 7.71
C GLU A 288 4.04 -51.55 6.96
N PRO A 289 4.47 -51.10 5.77
CA PRO A 289 3.74 -50.09 5.01
C PRO A 289 2.36 -50.63 4.58
N PRO A 290 1.34 -49.74 4.45
CA PRO A 290 0.05 -50.13 3.89
C PRO A 290 0.16 -50.50 2.41
N THR A 291 -0.92 -51.03 1.81
CA THR A 291 -0.94 -51.48 0.39
C THR A 291 -2.09 -50.87 -0.42
N ASP A 292 -2.67 -49.78 0.07
CA ASP A 292 -3.87 -49.15 -0.49
C ASP A 292 -3.54 -48.11 -1.56
N GLY A 293 -2.26 -47.93 -1.90
CA GLY A 293 -1.80 -47.05 -2.96
C GLY A 293 -1.61 -45.59 -2.53
N PRO A 294 -1.50 -44.68 -3.51
CA PRO A 294 -0.97 -43.34 -3.29
C PRO A 294 -1.97 -42.36 -2.69
N THR A 295 -3.23 -42.77 -2.47
CA THR A 295 -4.26 -41.90 -1.90
C THR A 295 -5.04 -42.65 -0.85
N VAL A 296 -5.16 -42.05 0.34
CA VAL A 296 -5.95 -42.60 1.43
C VAL A 296 -6.89 -41.52 1.99
N VAL A 297 -8.15 -41.90 2.19
CA VAL A 297 -9.16 -41.06 2.82
C VAL A 297 -9.41 -41.56 4.24
N CYS A 298 -9.31 -40.65 5.21
CA CYS A 298 -9.47 -40.93 6.62
C CYS A 298 -10.65 -40.14 7.20
N LEU A 299 -11.74 -40.86 7.46
CA LEU A 299 -12.95 -40.29 8.06
C LEU A 299 -12.89 -40.43 9.58
N ALA A 300 -13.04 -39.30 10.27
CA ALA A 300 -13.27 -39.22 11.71
C ALA A 300 -14.69 -38.71 11.97
N GLU A 301 -15.53 -39.56 12.56
CA GLU A 301 -16.91 -39.22 12.95
C GLU A 301 -16.99 -38.95 14.46
N SER A 302 -17.98 -38.17 14.89
CA SER A 302 -18.22 -37.84 16.30
C SER A 302 -17.01 -37.19 16.96
N VAL A 303 -16.36 -36.27 16.22
CA VAL A 303 -15.17 -35.55 16.69
C VAL A 303 -15.56 -34.64 17.86
N PRO A 304 -14.94 -34.78 19.05
CA PRO A 304 -15.22 -33.91 20.18
C PRO A 304 -14.66 -32.50 19.96
N ALA A 305 -14.99 -31.56 20.84
CA ALA A 305 -14.36 -30.25 20.82
C ALA A 305 -12.89 -30.34 21.25
N GLY A 306 -12.03 -29.50 20.68
CA GLY A 306 -10.62 -29.42 21.00
C GLY A 306 -9.72 -29.33 19.76
N ILE A 307 -8.42 -29.46 19.99
CA ILE A 307 -7.41 -29.48 18.92
C ILE A 307 -7.05 -30.93 18.61
N HIS A 308 -7.16 -31.31 17.34
CA HIS A 308 -6.86 -32.64 16.84
C HIS A 308 -5.71 -32.60 15.84
N LEU A 309 -5.01 -33.72 15.65
CA LEU A 309 -3.89 -33.83 14.74
C LEU A 309 -4.09 -35.00 13.78
N PHE A 310 -3.98 -34.75 12.48
CA PHE A 310 -3.75 -35.79 11.49
C PHE A 310 -2.25 -35.91 11.23
N SER A 311 -1.71 -37.10 11.43
CA SER A 311 -0.33 -37.43 11.10
C SER A 311 -0.30 -38.32 9.87
N SER A 312 0.47 -37.97 8.85
CA SER A 312 0.55 -38.72 7.60
C SER A 312 1.99 -38.98 7.17
N VAL A 313 2.18 -40.13 6.53
CA VAL A 313 3.47 -40.58 5.97
C VAL A 313 3.21 -41.33 4.67
N GLN A 314 4.09 -41.10 3.69
CA GLN A 314 4.16 -41.91 2.48
C GLN A 314 5.38 -42.83 2.50
N PHE A 315 5.20 -44.02 1.93
CA PHE A 315 6.16 -45.10 1.87
C PHE A 315 6.49 -45.41 0.42
N ILE A 316 7.77 -45.62 0.14
CA ILE A 316 8.25 -46.03 -1.18
C ILE A 316 9.57 -46.78 -1.02
N ASN A 317 9.76 -47.89 -1.72
CA ASN A 317 11.07 -48.57 -1.82
C ASN A 317 11.80 -48.73 -0.47
N GLU A 318 11.11 -49.23 0.56
CA GLU A 318 11.61 -49.44 1.95
C GLU A 318 12.00 -48.17 2.73
N THR A 319 11.77 -46.98 2.18
CA THR A 319 11.91 -45.69 2.87
C THR A 319 10.55 -45.04 3.09
N PHE A 320 10.53 -44.03 3.95
CA PHE A 320 9.33 -43.24 4.23
C PHE A 320 9.68 -41.75 4.35
N SER A 321 8.68 -40.88 4.13
CA SER A 321 8.81 -39.44 4.35
C SER A 321 8.93 -39.13 5.84
N SER A 322 9.39 -37.93 6.20
CA SER A 322 9.16 -37.43 7.55
C SER A 322 7.65 -37.37 7.85
N ASP A 323 7.27 -37.57 9.12
CA ASP A 323 5.88 -37.38 9.54
C ASP A 323 5.40 -35.98 9.19
N ARG A 324 4.23 -35.90 8.56
CA ARG A 324 3.52 -34.65 8.31
C ARG A 324 2.35 -34.55 9.26
N GLY A 325 2.36 -33.54 10.14
CA GLY A 325 1.26 -33.25 11.05
C GLY A 325 0.41 -32.08 10.56
N ASP A 326 -0.91 -32.21 10.56
CA ASP A 326 -1.86 -31.14 10.24
C ASP A 326 -2.87 -31.02 11.39
N ALA A 327 -2.96 -29.84 11.98
CA ALA A 327 -3.80 -29.60 13.15
C ALA A 327 -5.15 -29.00 12.75
N VAL A 328 -6.21 -29.37 13.47
CA VAL A 328 -7.56 -28.83 13.27
C VAL A 328 -8.18 -28.50 14.60
N TYR A 329 -8.77 -27.31 14.71
CA TYR A 329 -9.48 -26.88 15.91
C TYR A 329 -10.98 -27.00 15.71
N VAL A 330 -11.64 -27.83 16.51
CA VAL A 330 -13.09 -28.03 16.50
C VAL A 330 -13.69 -27.32 17.73
N PRO A 331 -14.49 -26.25 17.55
CA PRO A 331 -15.13 -25.57 18.67
C PRO A 331 -16.15 -26.46 19.40
N ALA A 332 -16.50 -26.07 20.63
CA ALA A 332 -17.60 -26.69 21.34
C ALA A 332 -18.93 -26.49 20.62
N THR A 333 -19.84 -27.46 20.72
CA THR A 333 -21.20 -27.31 20.19
C THR A 333 -21.90 -26.12 20.86
N PRO A 334 -22.43 -25.16 20.09
CA PRO A 334 -23.12 -24.00 20.64
C PRO A 334 -24.40 -24.41 21.36
N THR A 335 -24.71 -23.71 22.44
CA THR A 335 -26.10 -23.63 22.90
C THR A 335 -26.85 -22.65 22.01
N VAL A 336 -28.14 -22.89 21.76
CA VAL A 336 -29.00 -21.99 20.99
C VAL A 336 -30.33 -21.83 21.71
N ALA A 337 -30.75 -20.58 21.86
CA ALA A 337 -32.06 -20.16 22.32
C ALA A 337 -32.68 -19.25 21.24
N VAL A 338 -34.00 -19.32 21.10
CA VAL A 338 -34.75 -18.57 20.10
C VAL A 338 -35.82 -17.77 20.82
N ASP A 339 -35.79 -16.45 20.68
CA ASP A 339 -36.87 -15.56 21.07
C ASP A 339 -37.63 -15.11 19.81
N ALA A 340 -38.88 -15.55 19.68
CA ALA A 340 -39.69 -15.28 18.50
C ALA A 340 -40.33 -13.89 18.60
N VAL A 341 -40.01 -13.02 17.65
CA VAL A 341 -40.47 -11.62 17.61
C VAL A 341 -41.32 -11.37 16.36
N PRO A 342 -42.17 -10.33 16.33
CA PRO A 342 -42.98 -10.01 15.15
C PRO A 342 -42.15 -9.89 13.87
N GLY A 343 -42.35 -10.82 12.92
CA GLY A 343 -41.66 -10.84 11.64
C GLY A 343 -40.28 -11.52 11.64
N GLY A 344 -39.84 -12.12 12.74
CA GLY A 344 -38.57 -12.86 12.77
C GLY A 344 -38.20 -13.45 14.13
N ALA A 345 -36.90 -13.60 14.39
CA ALA A 345 -36.42 -14.13 15.66
C ALA A 345 -35.07 -13.52 16.07
N ILE A 346 -34.84 -13.51 17.38
CA ILE A 346 -33.56 -13.23 18.00
C ILE A 346 -32.99 -14.56 18.49
N PHE A 347 -31.82 -14.91 17.97
CA PHE A 347 -31.05 -16.08 18.38
C PHE A 347 -29.98 -15.64 19.36
N SER A 348 -29.77 -16.44 20.41
CA SER A 348 -28.70 -16.21 21.37
C SER A 348 -28.19 -17.52 21.93
N GLY A 349 -26.96 -17.50 22.43
CA GLY A 349 -26.39 -18.69 23.04
C GLY A 349 -24.97 -18.48 23.52
N SER A 350 -24.32 -19.61 23.80
CA SER A 350 -22.95 -19.66 24.27
C SER A 350 -22.15 -20.79 23.63
N VAL A 351 -20.87 -20.55 23.38
CA VAL A 351 -19.87 -21.52 22.93
C VAL A 351 -18.68 -21.45 23.88
N ASP A 352 -18.18 -22.60 24.32
CA ASP A 352 -16.86 -22.65 24.97
C ASP A 352 -15.79 -22.58 23.87
N THR A 353 -15.09 -21.46 23.81
CA THR A 353 -14.05 -21.18 22.80
C THR A 353 -12.72 -21.83 23.14
N LEU A 354 -12.61 -22.55 24.28
CA LEU A 354 -11.37 -23.17 24.74
C LEU A 354 -10.17 -22.19 24.73
N ALA A 355 -10.43 -20.90 24.93
CA ALA A 355 -9.44 -19.83 24.78
C ALA A 355 -8.20 -20.01 25.68
N ALA A 356 -8.37 -20.65 26.84
CA ALA A 356 -7.26 -21.00 27.73
C ALA A 356 -6.35 -22.10 27.16
N GLU A 357 -6.93 -23.12 26.49
CA GLU A 357 -6.18 -24.22 25.88
C GLU A 357 -5.47 -23.75 24.59
N LEU A 358 -6.10 -22.86 23.82
CA LEU A 358 -5.47 -22.19 22.67
C LEU A 358 -4.25 -21.38 23.11
N ALA A 359 -4.36 -20.61 24.21
CA ALA A 359 -3.25 -19.85 24.75
C ALA A 359 -2.10 -20.73 25.30
N GLU A 360 -2.41 -21.87 25.93
CA GLU A 360 -1.40 -22.81 26.45
C GLU A 360 -0.70 -23.61 25.34
N SER A 361 -1.40 -23.90 24.23
CA SER A 361 -0.88 -24.66 23.10
C SER A 361 0.07 -23.87 22.18
N GLY A 362 0.17 -22.54 22.35
CA GLY A 362 0.94 -21.69 21.45
C GLY A 362 0.30 -21.64 20.06
N THR A 363 -1.03 -21.60 20.00
CA THR A 363 -1.79 -21.45 18.77
C THR A 363 -2.65 -20.18 18.84
N LEU A 364 -3.03 -19.67 17.68
CA LEU A 364 -3.86 -18.47 17.52
C LEU A 364 -5.18 -18.84 16.84
N LEU A 365 -6.20 -18.07 17.18
CA LEU A 365 -7.52 -18.11 16.56
C LEU A 365 -7.98 -16.67 16.36
N ASP A 366 -8.52 -16.33 15.18
CA ASP A 366 -9.03 -14.98 14.96
C ASP A 366 -10.38 -14.80 15.64
N TYR A 367 -11.34 -15.69 15.39
CA TYR A 367 -12.62 -15.75 16.11
C TYR A 367 -13.32 -17.10 15.92
N VAL A 368 -14.42 -17.31 16.66
CA VAL A 368 -15.38 -18.40 16.44
C VAL A 368 -16.66 -17.76 15.94
N GLU A 369 -17.23 -18.28 14.86
CA GLU A 369 -18.52 -17.83 14.31
C GLU A 369 -19.58 -18.89 14.59
N VAL A 370 -20.80 -18.47 14.94
CA VAL A 370 -21.95 -19.38 15.07
C VAL A 370 -22.89 -19.19 13.90
N LEU A 371 -23.21 -20.30 13.23
CA LEU A 371 -24.17 -20.35 12.12
C LEU A 371 -25.45 -21.03 12.57
N VAL A 372 -26.56 -20.29 12.59
CA VAL A 372 -27.90 -20.83 12.83
C VAL A 372 -28.52 -21.28 11.51
N ARG A 373 -29.05 -22.50 11.49
CA ARG A 373 -29.66 -23.14 10.33
C ARG A 373 -31.10 -23.52 10.58
N ASP A 374 -31.93 -23.38 9.55
CA ASP A 374 -33.32 -23.85 9.54
C ASP A 374 -33.43 -25.37 9.31
N SER A 375 -34.66 -25.87 9.18
CA SER A 375 -34.93 -27.29 8.92
C SER A 375 -34.44 -27.79 7.55
N GLU A 376 -34.20 -26.88 6.60
CA GLU A 376 -33.63 -27.17 5.28
C GLU A 376 -32.10 -27.06 5.27
N SER A 377 -31.48 -26.82 6.44
CA SER A 377 -30.03 -26.61 6.63
C SER A 377 -29.47 -25.32 6.01
N THR A 378 -30.33 -24.37 5.68
CA THR A 378 -29.96 -23.04 5.18
C THR A 378 -29.53 -22.16 6.35
N VAL A 379 -28.42 -21.44 6.22
CA VAL A 379 -27.98 -20.47 7.23
C VAL A 379 -28.93 -19.28 7.21
N VAL A 380 -29.63 -19.05 8.32
CA VAL A 380 -30.59 -17.95 8.48
C VAL A 380 -30.01 -16.77 9.26
N CYS A 381 -28.94 -17.02 10.03
CA CYS A 381 -28.33 -16.06 10.93
C CYS A 381 -26.90 -16.50 11.25
N ALA A 382 -25.97 -15.55 11.31
CA ALA A 382 -24.58 -15.78 11.66
C ALA A 382 -24.08 -14.61 12.54
N ASP A 383 -23.24 -14.92 13.52
CA ASP A 383 -22.61 -13.90 14.38
C ASP A 383 -21.34 -14.44 15.03
N ASP A 384 -20.43 -13.53 15.38
CA ASP A 384 -19.16 -13.84 16.00
C ASP A 384 -19.33 -14.02 17.52
N VAL A 385 -18.65 -15.02 18.07
CA VAL A 385 -18.66 -15.27 19.51
C VAL A 385 -17.75 -14.26 20.20
N ASP A 386 -18.27 -13.57 21.22
CA ASP A 386 -17.46 -12.75 22.11
C ASP A 386 -16.43 -13.64 22.83
N ALA A 387 -15.16 -13.48 22.45
CA ALA A 387 -14.06 -14.29 22.95
C ALA A 387 -13.88 -14.22 24.48
N ALA A 388 -14.33 -13.15 25.14
CA ALA A 388 -14.21 -12.98 26.59
C ALA A 388 -15.32 -13.69 27.37
N THR A 389 -16.53 -13.74 26.81
CA THR A 389 -17.72 -14.26 27.49
C THR A 389 -18.25 -15.57 26.92
N GLY A 390 -17.81 -15.95 25.72
CA GLY A 390 -18.32 -17.06 24.94
C GLY A 390 -19.77 -16.87 24.47
N GLN A 391 -20.34 -15.66 24.58
CA GLN A 391 -21.72 -15.37 24.19
C GLN A 391 -21.80 -14.92 22.73
N TRP A 392 -22.93 -15.19 22.09
CA TRP A 392 -23.24 -14.73 20.73
C TRP A 392 -24.73 -14.41 20.63
N SER A 393 -25.11 -13.48 19.75
CA SER A 393 -26.52 -13.19 19.49
C SER A 393 -26.73 -12.54 18.14
N CYS A 394 -27.66 -13.09 17.36
CA CYS A 394 -27.94 -12.62 16.02
C CYS A 394 -29.45 -12.51 15.80
N THR A 395 -29.89 -11.59 14.94
CA THR A 395 -31.30 -11.30 14.70
C THR A 395 -31.59 -11.41 13.21
N THR A 396 -32.70 -12.05 12.82
CA THR A 396 -33.02 -12.26 11.41
C THR A 396 -34.52 -12.28 11.15
N ALA A 397 -34.93 -11.73 9.99
CA ALA A 397 -36.32 -11.73 9.55
C ALA A 397 -36.70 -13.14 9.06
N LEU A 398 -37.87 -13.62 9.48
CA LEU A 398 -38.34 -14.98 9.16
C LEU A 398 -39.80 -14.98 8.74
N ALA A 399 -40.17 -15.96 7.92
CA ALA A 399 -41.56 -16.16 7.54
C ALA A 399 -42.40 -16.56 8.77
N THR A 400 -43.66 -16.11 8.79
CA THR A 400 -44.62 -16.49 9.83
C THR A 400 -44.92 -17.99 9.76
N GLY A 401 -44.78 -18.70 10.88
CA GLY A 401 -44.99 -20.14 10.92
C GLY A 401 -44.26 -20.83 12.07
N GLU A 402 -44.41 -22.14 12.14
CA GLU A 402 -43.61 -23.00 13.02
C GLU A 402 -42.36 -23.46 12.26
N GLU A 403 -41.19 -23.30 12.86
CA GLU A 403 -39.90 -23.64 12.26
C GLU A 403 -38.97 -24.26 13.32
N THR A 404 -37.98 -25.04 12.90
CA THR A 404 -36.98 -25.63 13.80
C THR A 404 -35.58 -25.21 13.42
N PHE A 405 -34.79 -24.80 14.41
CA PHE A 405 -33.45 -24.26 14.21
C PHE A 405 -32.39 -25.13 14.88
N THR A 406 -31.22 -25.21 14.27
CA THR A 406 -30.01 -25.81 14.83
C THR A 406 -28.86 -24.83 14.66
N ALA A 407 -27.79 -24.99 15.44
CA ALA A 407 -26.60 -24.14 15.34
C ALA A 407 -25.33 -24.98 15.28
N VAL A 408 -24.32 -24.45 14.58
CA VAL A 408 -22.93 -24.96 14.61
C VAL A 408 -21.99 -23.81 14.92
N ALA A 409 -20.89 -24.10 15.61
CA ALA A 409 -19.78 -23.18 15.78
C ALA A 409 -18.64 -23.59 14.84
N GLN A 410 -18.08 -22.62 14.12
CA GLN A 410 -16.92 -22.83 13.25
C GLN A 410 -15.76 -21.95 13.72
N SER A 411 -14.56 -22.52 13.72
CA SER A 411 -13.36 -21.72 13.96
C SER A 411 -13.00 -20.93 12.70
N VAL A 412 -12.41 -19.76 12.86
CA VAL A 412 -11.88 -18.97 11.75
C VAL A 412 -10.46 -18.51 12.09
N GLY A 413 -9.53 -18.81 11.20
CA GLY A 413 -8.15 -18.31 11.29
C GLY A 413 -7.29 -19.07 12.31
N PHE A 414 -7.56 -20.36 12.54
CA PHE A 414 -6.72 -21.20 13.38
C PHE A 414 -5.30 -21.32 12.79
N SER A 415 -4.27 -20.99 13.58
CA SER A 415 -2.87 -20.93 13.13
C SER A 415 -1.87 -21.11 14.27
N ASP A 416 -0.57 -21.22 13.96
CA ASP A 416 0.49 -21.24 14.97
C ASP A 416 0.74 -19.87 15.60
N ASP A 417 1.12 -19.86 16.89
CA ASP A 417 1.77 -18.68 17.46
C ASP A 417 3.24 -18.65 16.99
N PRO A 418 3.68 -17.62 16.24
CA PRO A 418 5.06 -17.52 15.78
C PRO A 418 6.10 -17.46 16.92
N GLY A 419 5.67 -17.24 18.16
CA GLY A 419 6.50 -17.31 19.37
C GLY A 419 6.73 -18.72 19.94
N ALA A 420 5.99 -19.73 19.47
CA ALA A 420 6.03 -21.10 19.97
C ALA A 420 6.35 -22.09 18.82
N PRO A 421 7.50 -22.79 18.84
CA PRO A 421 7.85 -23.71 17.75
C PRO A 421 6.93 -24.95 17.73
N GLY A 422 6.06 -25.04 16.71
CA GLY A 422 5.24 -26.22 16.42
C GLY A 422 5.88 -27.19 15.41
N GLN A 423 5.56 -28.48 15.51
CA GLN A 423 5.90 -29.54 14.53
C GLN A 423 4.79 -29.78 13.47
N VAL A 424 3.83 -28.87 13.39
CA VAL A 424 2.67 -28.96 12.51
C VAL A 424 2.98 -28.21 11.21
N VAL A 425 2.58 -28.79 10.08
CA VAL A 425 2.80 -28.25 8.74
C VAL A 425 1.70 -27.27 8.37
N ASP A 426 0.43 -27.65 8.53
CA ASP A 426 -0.73 -26.80 8.24
C ASP A 426 -1.79 -26.85 9.35
N TYR A 427 -2.56 -25.77 9.45
CA TYR A 427 -3.63 -25.57 10.42
C TYR A 427 -4.96 -25.41 9.69
N TRP A 428 -6.01 -26.04 10.22
CA TRP A 428 -7.32 -26.14 9.59
C TRP A 428 -8.42 -25.68 10.54
N ASP A 429 -9.40 -24.98 9.98
CA ASP A 429 -10.60 -24.59 10.71
C ASP A 429 -11.58 -25.75 10.80
N GLY A 430 -12.20 -25.94 11.98
CA GLY A 430 -13.12 -27.02 12.27
C GLY A 430 -14.55 -26.54 12.55
N ILE A 431 -15.51 -27.46 12.39
CA ILE A 431 -16.94 -27.22 12.62
C ILE A 431 -17.45 -28.16 13.72
N SER A 432 -18.11 -27.59 14.73
CA SER A 432 -18.71 -28.35 15.82
C SER A 432 -19.81 -29.31 15.33
N ALA A 433 -20.22 -30.26 16.17
CA ALA A 433 -21.49 -30.96 15.95
C ALA A 433 -22.67 -29.99 16.02
N LEU A 434 -23.79 -30.37 15.38
CA LEU A 434 -25.07 -29.63 15.46
C LEU A 434 -25.58 -29.55 16.90
N SER A 435 -26.08 -28.39 17.28
CA SER A 435 -26.83 -28.20 18.53
C SER A 435 -28.09 -29.07 18.55
N ALA A 436 -28.69 -29.22 19.73
CA ALA A 436 -30.05 -29.73 19.82
C ALA A 436 -31.02 -28.80 19.05
N PRO A 437 -31.99 -29.35 18.29
CA PRO A 437 -32.95 -28.53 17.55
C PRO A 437 -33.89 -27.79 18.50
N VAL A 438 -34.16 -26.52 18.20
CA VAL A 438 -35.07 -25.65 18.96
C VAL A 438 -36.21 -25.22 18.05
N ALA A 439 -37.45 -25.52 18.45
CA ALA A 439 -38.65 -25.12 17.72
C ALA A 439 -39.15 -23.76 18.20
N ALA A 440 -39.55 -22.90 17.27
CA ALA A 440 -40.17 -21.61 17.57
C ALA A 440 -41.37 -21.36 16.62
N THR A 441 -42.34 -20.57 17.08
CA THR A 441 -43.45 -20.10 16.24
C THR A 441 -43.28 -18.61 15.98
N ILE A 442 -42.91 -18.26 14.76
CA ILE A 442 -42.66 -16.88 14.34
C ILE A 442 -44.00 -16.15 14.17
N PRO A 443 -44.29 -15.11 14.96
CA PRO A 443 -45.50 -14.32 14.78
C PRO A 443 -45.42 -13.43 13.52
N PRO A 444 -46.57 -13.04 12.93
CA PRO A 444 -46.58 -12.14 11.78
C PRO A 444 -45.98 -10.78 12.15
N GLY A 445 -45.32 -10.15 11.17
CA GLY A 445 -44.83 -8.77 11.31
C GLY A 445 -45.97 -7.81 11.63
N VAL A 446 -45.70 -6.83 12.49
CA VAL A 446 -46.65 -5.78 12.88
C VAL A 446 -46.11 -4.46 12.37
N VAL A 447 -46.82 -3.80 11.46
CA VAL A 447 -46.51 -2.43 11.04
C VAL A 447 -46.88 -1.48 12.20
N PRO A 448 -45.91 -0.81 12.83
CA PRO A 448 -46.20 0.12 13.92
C PRO A 448 -46.87 1.40 13.38
N PRO A 449 -47.70 2.12 14.17
CA PRO A 449 -48.21 3.45 13.80
C PRO A 449 -47.06 4.48 13.73
N PRO A 450 -47.22 5.69 13.17
CA PRO A 450 -46.22 6.75 13.32
C PRO A 450 -45.94 7.10 14.79
N PRO A 451 -44.73 7.57 15.16
CA PRO A 451 -44.44 8.05 16.50
C PRO A 451 -45.29 9.29 16.84
N THR A 452 -45.61 9.48 18.11
CA THR A 452 -46.36 10.67 18.55
C THR A 452 -45.39 11.83 18.80
N MET A 453 -45.60 12.96 18.11
CA MET A 453 -44.73 14.14 18.18
C MET A 453 -45.34 15.25 19.02
N THR A 454 -44.53 15.91 19.85
CA THR A 454 -44.90 17.14 20.55
C THR A 454 -43.80 18.19 20.45
N TYR A 455 -44.19 19.47 20.36
CA TYR A 455 -43.27 20.58 20.05
C TYR A 455 -43.26 21.67 21.13
N GLU A 456 -42.06 22.14 21.48
CA GLU A 456 -41.82 23.34 22.29
C GLU A 456 -41.16 24.43 21.42
N LEU A 457 -41.96 25.43 21.00
CA LEU A 457 -41.49 26.48 20.10
C LEU A 457 -40.79 27.62 20.86
N GLY A 458 -39.49 27.78 20.61
CA GLY A 458 -38.61 28.82 21.15
C GLY A 458 -38.23 29.88 20.11
N ALA A 459 -37.33 30.79 20.48
CA ALA A 459 -36.89 31.87 19.59
C ALA A 459 -35.81 31.35 18.63
N ALA A 460 -36.16 31.22 17.34
CA ALA A 460 -35.36 30.49 16.36
C ALA A 460 -34.96 29.10 16.86
N SER A 461 -35.87 28.42 17.58
CA SER A 461 -35.63 27.08 18.08
C SER A 461 -36.90 26.26 18.20
N VAL A 462 -36.74 24.94 18.09
CA VAL A 462 -37.81 23.95 18.21
C VAL A 462 -37.32 22.80 19.08
N GLY A 463 -37.95 22.62 20.24
CA GLY A 463 -37.87 21.39 21.03
C GLY A 463 -38.87 20.37 20.48
N VAL A 464 -38.45 19.11 20.38
CA VAL A 464 -39.24 17.99 19.87
C VAL A 464 -39.18 16.86 20.88
N THR A 465 -40.33 16.29 21.22
CA THR A 465 -40.43 15.02 21.96
C THR A 465 -41.18 14.01 21.12
N ALA A 466 -40.51 12.91 20.78
CA ALA A 466 -41.03 11.83 19.96
C ALA A 466 -41.23 10.56 20.80
N GLU A 467 -42.45 10.05 20.87
CA GLU A 467 -42.81 8.87 21.66
C GLU A 467 -43.21 7.68 20.77
N GLY A 468 -42.48 6.57 20.89
CA GLY A 468 -42.72 5.32 20.16
C GLY A 468 -43.40 4.22 20.98
N LEU A 469 -43.58 3.05 20.36
CA LEU A 469 -44.02 1.83 21.04
C LEU A 469 -42.97 1.31 22.03
N GLU A 470 -43.40 0.48 22.98
CA GLU A 470 -42.46 -0.24 23.84
C GLU A 470 -41.62 -1.22 23.01
N GLY A 471 -40.29 -1.10 23.08
CA GLY A 471 -39.36 -1.92 22.30
C GLY A 471 -39.20 -1.51 20.83
N SER A 472 -39.69 -0.35 20.40
CA SER A 472 -39.29 0.27 19.12
C SER A 472 -38.11 1.21 19.30
N SER A 473 -37.38 1.49 18.23
CA SER A 473 -36.51 2.68 18.13
C SER A 473 -37.28 3.79 17.41
N VAL A 474 -37.06 5.04 17.83
CA VAL A 474 -37.65 6.23 17.23
C VAL A 474 -36.52 7.12 16.73
N GLY A 475 -36.71 7.70 15.57
CA GLY A 475 -35.79 8.65 14.99
C GLY A 475 -36.50 9.90 14.50
N VAL A 476 -35.84 11.05 14.64
CA VAL A 476 -36.31 12.33 14.11
C VAL A 476 -35.21 12.97 13.27
N GLU A 477 -35.58 13.41 12.08
CA GLU A 477 -34.75 14.17 11.15
C GLU A 477 -35.36 15.55 10.92
N VAL A 478 -34.51 16.54 10.65
CA VAL A 478 -34.92 17.93 10.41
C VAL A 478 -34.41 18.37 9.05
N TYR A 479 -35.31 18.87 8.22
CA TYR A 479 -35.02 19.35 6.87
C TYR A 479 -35.27 20.84 6.75
N ASP A 480 -34.35 21.54 6.08
CA ASP A 480 -34.62 22.87 5.53
C ASP A 480 -35.42 22.72 4.24
N VAL A 481 -36.52 23.47 4.12
CA VAL A 481 -37.54 23.30 3.09
C VAL A 481 -37.68 24.57 2.26
N GLU A 482 -37.41 24.44 0.96
CA GLU A 482 -37.56 25.54 0.01
C GLU A 482 -38.78 25.31 -0.89
N PRO A 483 -39.60 26.34 -1.19
CA PRO A 483 -40.66 26.23 -2.19
C PRO A 483 -40.08 25.99 -3.58
N ASP A 484 -40.55 24.96 -4.29
CA ASP A 484 -40.01 24.55 -5.60
C ASP A 484 -40.48 25.42 -6.79
N GLY A 485 -41.44 26.32 -6.54
CA GLY A 485 -42.03 27.21 -7.55
C GLY A 485 -43.12 26.57 -8.43
N GLU A 486 -43.39 25.27 -8.28
CA GLU A 486 -44.47 24.53 -8.97
C GLU A 486 -45.66 24.20 -8.04
N GLY A 487 -45.60 24.64 -6.78
CA GLY A 487 -46.64 24.45 -5.78
C GLY A 487 -46.37 23.26 -4.86
N GLY A 488 -45.10 22.86 -4.72
CA GLY A 488 -44.63 21.89 -3.73
C GLY A 488 -43.39 22.40 -2.99
N TYR A 489 -42.77 21.49 -2.25
CA TYR A 489 -41.55 21.73 -1.50
C TYR A 489 -40.38 20.91 -2.07
N SER A 490 -39.19 21.50 -2.01
CA SER A 490 -37.92 20.86 -2.28
C SER A 490 -37.22 20.58 -0.95
N PHE A 491 -36.79 19.33 -0.77
CA PHE A 491 -36.10 18.86 0.43
C PHE A 491 -34.61 18.64 0.12
N GLY A 492 -33.74 19.16 0.99
CA GLY A 492 -32.30 18.88 0.97
C GLY A 492 -31.94 17.59 1.70
N PHE A 493 -30.68 17.47 2.12
CA PHE A 493 -30.29 16.50 3.15
C PHE A 493 -30.80 16.95 4.52
N PRO A 494 -31.03 16.03 5.47
CA PRO A 494 -31.37 16.42 6.83
C PRO A 494 -30.23 17.27 7.41
N VAL A 495 -30.58 18.43 7.98
CA VAL A 495 -29.63 19.36 8.59
C VAL A 495 -29.27 18.96 10.02
N ALA A 496 -30.14 18.16 10.66
CA ALA A 496 -29.97 17.64 12.00
C ALA A 496 -30.82 16.39 12.20
N SER A 497 -30.43 15.53 13.14
CA SER A 497 -31.20 14.34 13.53
C SER A 497 -30.99 14.01 15.00
N CYS A 498 -31.88 13.18 15.56
CA CYS A 498 -31.76 12.61 16.90
C CYS A 498 -32.46 11.24 17.00
N GLY A 499 -32.06 10.45 17.99
CA GLY A 499 -32.47 9.07 18.18
C GLY A 499 -31.56 8.05 17.48
N ASP A 500 -31.77 6.77 17.77
CA ASP A 500 -31.04 5.64 17.16
C ASP A 500 -31.53 5.39 15.72
N LEU A 501 -31.19 6.33 14.83
CA LEU A 501 -31.28 6.12 13.38
C LEU A 501 -29.91 5.66 12.87
N PRO A 502 -29.81 4.49 12.21
CA PRO A 502 -28.58 4.15 11.50
C PRO A 502 -28.32 5.21 10.41
N GLU A 503 -27.06 5.64 10.27
CA GLU A 503 -26.65 6.64 9.28
C GLU A 503 -27.00 6.17 7.87
N GLY A 504 -28.11 6.65 7.32
CA GLY A 504 -28.54 6.36 5.96
C GLY A 504 -27.87 7.30 4.96
N GLU A 505 -27.18 6.77 3.96
CA GLU A 505 -26.82 7.52 2.75
C GLU A 505 -28.08 7.78 1.92
N GLY A 506 -28.83 8.84 2.23
CA GLY A 506 -30.07 9.18 1.53
C GLY A 506 -30.26 10.69 1.34
N GLY A 507 -30.11 11.16 0.10
CA GLY A 507 -30.49 12.52 -0.30
C GLY A 507 -31.91 12.50 -0.87
N GLY A 508 -32.90 12.64 0.01
CA GLY A 508 -34.32 12.72 -0.32
C GLY A 508 -35.19 12.12 0.78
N GLU A 509 -36.33 12.77 1.04
CA GLU A 509 -37.36 12.33 1.99
C GLU A 509 -37.71 10.84 1.75
N GLY A 510 -37.43 9.99 2.74
CA GLY A 510 -37.76 8.56 2.70
C GLY A 510 -36.95 7.66 1.74
N GLY A 511 -35.76 8.08 1.29
CA GLY A 511 -34.97 7.35 0.28
C GLY A 511 -34.04 6.22 0.78
N GLY A 512 -33.80 6.10 2.08
CA GLY A 512 -32.94 5.06 2.66
C GLY A 512 -33.69 3.75 2.85
N GLY A 513 -33.29 2.68 2.15
CA GLY A 513 -33.72 1.33 2.51
C GLY A 513 -33.07 0.96 3.85
N PHE A 514 -33.86 0.88 4.91
CA PHE A 514 -33.40 0.54 6.25
C PHE A 514 -33.17 -0.97 6.37
N GLU A 515 -31.97 -1.39 6.74
CA GLU A 515 -31.78 -2.68 7.41
C GLU A 515 -31.96 -2.43 8.91
N PRO A 516 -32.95 -3.05 9.57
CA PRO A 516 -33.18 -2.86 11.00
C PRO A 516 -32.03 -3.52 11.77
N GLU A 517 -31.04 -2.74 12.20
CA GLU A 517 -30.18 -3.16 13.29
C GLU A 517 -31.00 -3.26 14.58
N SER A 518 -30.56 -4.17 15.46
CA SER A 518 -31.21 -4.56 16.71
C SER A 518 -31.71 -3.36 17.52
N ALA A 519 -33.02 -3.12 17.49
CA ALA A 519 -33.65 -2.15 18.38
C ALA A 519 -33.37 -2.55 19.85
N PRO A 520 -32.83 -1.66 20.69
CA PRO A 520 -32.63 -1.99 22.10
C PRO A 520 -33.97 -2.33 22.74
N LEU A 521 -34.01 -3.45 23.48
CA LEU A 521 -35.15 -3.89 24.30
C LEU A 521 -35.34 -2.97 25.52
N SER A 522 -35.50 -1.67 25.30
CA SER A 522 -35.76 -0.64 26.30
C SER A 522 -37.26 -0.36 26.40
N PRO A 523 -37.75 0.20 27.54
CA PRO A 523 -39.12 0.72 27.60
C PRO A 523 -39.32 1.78 26.51
N ALA A 524 -40.59 2.08 26.16
CA ALA A 524 -40.98 3.02 25.10
C ALA A 524 -39.95 4.14 24.91
N THR A 525 -39.33 4.17 23.72
CA THR A 525 -38.30 5.15 23.40
C THR A 525 -38.98 6.52 23.32
N VAL A 526 -38.58 7.38 24.25
CA VAL A 526 -38.92 8.80 24.24
C VAL A 526 -37.63 9.52 23.88
N GLU A 527 -37.61 10.09 22.68
CA GLU A 527 -36.50 10.91 22.22
C GLU A 527 -36.84 12.38 22.45
N GLU A 528 -35.99 13.09 23.19
CA GLU A 528 -36.12 14.52 23.47
C GLU A 528 -34.99 15.28 22.77
N CYS A 529 -35.36 16.15 21.83
CA CYS A 529 -34.43 16.86 20.95
C CYS A 529 -34.68 18.36 21.02
N VAL A 530 -33.62 19.16 20.93
CA VAL A 530 -33.74 20.62 20.85
C VAL A 530 -32.89 21.11 19.69
N PHE A 531 -33.53 21.78 18.74
CA PHE A 531 -32.89 22.37 17.58
C PHE A 531 -32.89 23.89 17.75
N ASP A 532 -31.71 24.46 18.03
CA ASP A 532 -31.50 25.88 18.24
C ASP A 532 -30.88 26.55 17.01
N GLU A 533 -30.93 27.89 16.97
CA GLU A 533 -30.31 28.72 15.91
C GLU A 533 -30.85 28.44 14.48
N LEU A 534 -32.12 28.06 14.38
CA LEU A 534 -32.78 27.83 13.09
C LEU A 534 -32.87 29.14 12.29
N GLU A 535 -32.38 29.10 11.05
CA GLU A 535 -32.47 30.22 10.12
C GLU A 535 -33.93 30.51 9.73
N PRO A 536 -34.26 31.74 9.31
CA PRO A 536 -35.59 32.06 8.79
C PRO A 536 -35.92 31.20 7.56
N GLY A 537 -37.03 30.48 7.62
CA GLY A 537 -37.36 29.47 6.61
C GLY A 537 -38.46 28.51 7.09
N ILE A 538 -38.86 27.61 6.20
CA ILE A 538 -39.77 26.51 6.52
C ILE A 538 -38.92 25.31 6.91
N TRP A 539 -39.21 24.74 8.07
CA TRP A 539 -38.52 23.56 8.59
C TRP A 539 -39.50 22.39 8.63
N ASN A 540 -39.06 21.23 8.17
CA ASN A 540 -39.82 19.98 8.28
C ASN A 540 -39.16 19.07 9.33
N PHE A 541 -39.97 18.53 10.21
CA PHE A 541 -39.59 17.60 11.25
C PHE A 541 -40.20 16.25 10.91
N TYR A 542 -39.33 15.31 10.59
CA TYR A 542 -39.65 14.03 10.02
C TYR A 542 -39.36 12.94 11.05
N ALA A 543 -40.36 12.18 11.47
CA ALA A 543 -40.17 11.14 12.48
C ALA A 543 -40.68 9.77 12.04
N VAL A 544 -39.91 8.74 12.38
CA VAL A 544 -40.22 7.35 12.07
C VAL A 544 -39.96 6.48 13.29
N GLN A 545 -40.72 5.40 13.44
CA GLN A 545 -40.38 4.35 14.40
C GLN A 545 -40.15 3.00 13.72
N SER A 546 -39.09 2.32 14.16
CA SER A 546 -38.77 0.96 13.75
C SER A 546 -39.14 -0.01 14.87
N TYR A 547 -39.96 -1.00 14.56
CA TYR A 547 -40.41 -2.04 15.50
C TYR A 547 -40.02 -3.41 14.95
N TYR A 548 -38.93 -3.97 15.47
CA TYR A 548 -38.27 -5.16 14.92
C TYR A 548 -38.01 -5.02 13.41
N PHE A 549 -38.62 -5.86 12.58
CA PHE A 549 -38.42 -5.90 11.12
C PHE A 549 -39.43 -5.05 10.33
N GLN A 550 -40.14 -4.14 10.98
CA GLN A 550 -41.18 -3.30 10.38
C GLN A 550 -40.97 -1.84 10.77
N GLN A 551 -41.36 -0.93 9.89
CA GLN A 551 -41.32 0.51 10.13
C GLN A 551 -42.69 1.14 10.04
N SER A 552 -42.88 2.25 10.74
CA SER A 552 -44.09 3.04 10.64
C SER A 552 -44.15 3.83 9.34
N GLU A 553 -45.33 4.34 9.02
CA GLU A 553 -45.41 5.54 8.18
C GLU A 553 -44.74 6.72 8.91
N TYR A 554 -44.34 7.72 8.15
CA TYR A 554 -43.65 8.90 8.67
C TYR A 554 -44.63 9.91 9.28
N GLN A 555 -44.14 10.67 10.25
CA GLN A 555 -44.81 11.85 10.80
C GLN A 555 -44.07 13.10 10.30
N ASP A 556 -44.77 13.94 9.52
CA ASP A 556 -44.17 14.97 8.67
C ASP A 556 -44.66 16.38 9.04
N ASP A 557 -44.19 16.93 10.16
CA ASP A 557 -44.69 18.20 10.70
C ASP A 557 -43.84 19.39 10.25
N TYR A 558 -44.43 20.59 10.14
CA TYR A 558 -43.78 21.77 9.57
C TYR A 558 -43.81 22.98 10.51
N VAL A 559 -42.72 23.74 10.57
CA VAL A 559 -42.62 24.98 11.36
C VAL A 559 -42.08 26.11 10.48
N LEU A 560 -42.79 27.24 10.41
CA LEU A 560 -42.27 28.45 9.75
C LEU A 560 -41.56 29.35 10.76
N ILE A 561 -40.24 29.47 10.63
CA ILE A 561 -39.41 30.42 11.38
C ILE A 561 -39.34 31.73 10.60
N PRO A 562 -39.92 32.83 11.12
CA PRO A 562 -39.94 34.11 10.42
C PRO A 562 -38.62 34.88 10.57
N GLU A 563 -38.39 35.89 9.72
CA GLU A 563 -37.22 36.77 9.83
C GLU A 563 -37.22 37.57 11.15
N VAL A 564 -36.09 38.14 11.56
CA VAL A 564 -36.06 38.99 12.77
C VAL A 564 -36.67 40.36 12.45
N PRO A 565 -37.68 40.85 13.21
CA PRO A 565 -38.28 42.16 12.93
C PRO A 565 -37.28 43.28 13.24
N THR A 566 -37.35 44.40 12.52
CA THR A 566 -36.60 45.58 12.94
C THR A 566 -37.22 46.16 14.19
N PHE A 567 -36.39 46.75 15.06
CA PHE A 567 -36.85 47.20 16.37
C PHE A 567 -36.26 48.54 16.77
N SER A 568 -37.15 49.45 17.14
CA SER A 568 -36.83 50.73 17.76
C SER A 568 -37.77 50.94 18.94
N ALA A 569 -37.26 51.56 20.00
CA ALA A 569 -38.06 51.90 21.17
C ALA A 569 -37.66 53.28 21.70
N ALA A 570 -38.65 54.13 21.96
CA ALA A 570 -38.44 55.48 22.46
C ALA A 570 -39.45 55.85 23.57
N PRO A 571 -39.04 56.65 24.57
CA PRO A 571 -39.96 57.13 25.59
C PRO A 571 -40.94 58.15 24.97
N GLY A 572 -42.24 57.88 25.11
CA GLY A 572 -43.33 58.78 24.75
C GLY A 572 -43.65 59.80 25.84
N SER A 573 -44.42 60.83 25.48
CA SER A 573 -44.73 62.00 26.32
C SER A 573 -45.53 61.73 27.60
N ASN A 574 -46.02 60.49 27.80
CA ASN A 574 -46.92 60.10 28.89
C ASN A 574 -46.32 59.04 29.84
N GLY A 575 -44.99 58.87 29.86
CA GLY A 575 -44.35 57.79 30.64
C GLY A 575 -44.59 56.38 30.06
N ARG A 576 -44.98 56.31 28.79
CA ARG A 576 -45.09 55.07 28.02
C ARG A 576 -43.90 54.94 27.08
N VAL A 577 -43.49 53.73 26.76
CA VAL A 577 -42.51 53.47 25.70
C VAL A 577 -43.29 53.13 24.43
N LEU A 578 -42.94 53.80 23.33
CA LEU A 578 -43.41 53.45 21.99
C LEU A 578 -42.37 52.55 21.35
N ALA A 579 -42.75 51.30 21.09
CA ALA A 579 -41.98 50.35 20.30
C ALA A 579 -42.53 50.33 18.88
N SER A 580 -41.64 50.34 17.90
CA SER A 580 -42.00 50.31 16.48
C SER A 580 -40.90 49.69 15.64
N GLY A 581 -41.26 49.23 14.46
CA GLY A 581 -40.33 48.74 13.46
C GLY A 581 -41.05 48.23 12.22
N GLU A 582 -40.34 47.41 11.48
CA GLU A 582 -40.79 46.69 10.30
C GLU A 582 -40.71 45.18 10.56
N GLY A 583 -41.56 44.41 9.89
CA GLY A 583 -41.59 42.95 9.96
C GLY A 583 -42.37 42.36 8.79
N GLU A 584 -42.68 41.08 8.85
CA GLU A 584 -43.43 40.42 7.79
C GLU A 584 -44.93 40.72 7.90
N PRO A 585 -45.59 41.22 6.83
CA PRO A 585 -47.01 41.58 6.88
C PRO A 585 -47.91 40.46 7.41
N GLY A 586 -48.76 40.79 8.38
CA GLY A 586 -49.69 39.84 9.02
C GLY A 586 -49.09 39.04 10.19
N PHE A 587 -47.77 39.05 10.39
CA PHE A 587 -47.14 38.36 11.51
C PHE A 587 -47.28 39.16 12.80
N ARG A 588 -47.09 38.47 13.94
CA ARG A 588 -47.23 39.06 15.27
C ARG A 588 -45.88 39.39 15.86
N VAL A 589 -45.63 40.66 16.13
CA VAL A 589 -44.45 41.08 16.89
C VAL A 589 -44.76 41.07 18.39
N LEU A 590 -43.88 40.45 19.17
CA LEU A 590 -43.89 40.42 20.63
C LEU A 590 -42.69 41.19 21.17
N VAL A 591 -42.95 42.27 21.90
CA VAL A 591 -41.94 43.06 22.62
C VAL A 591 -41.87 42.55 24.05
N ARG A 592 -40.66 42.31 24.57
CA ARG A 592 -40.42 41.78 25.92
C ARG A 592 -39.35 42.60 26.66
N GLU A 593 -39.53 42.75 27.96
CA GLU A 593 -38.49 43.26 28.87
C GLU A 593 -37.54 42.12 29.25
N LEU A 594 -36.24 42.40 29.33
CA LEU A 594 -35.22 41.42 29.72
C LEU A 594 -35.46 40.97 31.17
N GLY A 595 -35.86 39.70 31.35
CA GLY A 595 -36.19 39.11 32.66
C GLY A 595 -37.65 39.26 33.12
N GLY A 596 -38.57 39.72 32.25
CA GLY A 596 -39.98 39.98 32.60
C GLY A 596 -41.02 39.38 31.63
N ALA A 597 -42.30 39.59 31.93
CA ALA A 597 -43.43 39.22 31.06
C ALA A 597 -43.51 40.10 29.80
N GLY A 598 -44.25 39.68 28.78
CA GLY A 598 -44.41 40.43 27.52
C GLY A 598 -44.89 41.87 27.75
N ALA A 599 -44.19 42.82 27.13
CA ALA A 599 -44.43 44.25 27.28
C ALA A 599 -45.61 44.74 26.42
N CYS A 600 -45.58 44.43 25.12
CA CYS A 600 -46.71 44.63 24.21
C CYS A 600 -46.59 43.73 22.97
N THR A 601 -47.70 43.59 22.23
CA THR A 601 -47.74 42.87 20.96
C THR A 601 -48.42 43.72 19.89
N ALA A 602 -48.00 43.58 18.64
CA ALA A 602 -48.65 44.19 17.47
C ALA A 602 -48.72 43.19 16.32
N ILE A 603 -49.71 43.36 15.43
CA ILE A 603 -49.71 42.71 14.11
C ILE A 603 -49.04 43.67 13.14
N VAL A 604 -48.15 43.16 12.30
CA VAL A 604 -47.52 43.92 11.22
C VAL A 604 -48.57 44.23 10.15
N ASP A 605 -48.66 45.49 9.74
CA ASP A 605 -49.60 45.92 8.72
C ASP A 605 -49.18 45.48 7.30
N THR A 606 -50.02 45.79 6.32
CA THR A 606 -49.81 45.42 4.91
C THR A 606 -48.60 46.10 4.26
N GLU A 607 -48.15 47.20 4.85
CA GLU A 607 -46.98 47.96 4.44
C GLU A 607 -45.70 47.50 5.16
N GLY A 608 -45.80 46.48 6.02
CA GLY A 608 -44.69 45.91 6.77
C GLY A 608 -44.37 46.64 8.06
N ALA A 609 -45.15 47.67 8.46
CA ALA A 609 -44.89 48.44 9.66
C ALA A 609 -45.66 47.92 10.88
N TRP A 610 -45.09 48.07 12.06
CA TRP A 610 -45.78 47.75 13.32
C TRP A 610 -45.43 48.77 14.40
N SER A 611 -46.36 48.96 15.33
CA SER A 611 -46.09 49.72 16.56
C SER A 611 -46.98 49.29 17.71
N CYS A 612 -46.43 49.31 18.92
CA CYS A 612 -47.20 49.15 20.15
C CYS A 612 -46.62 50.03 21.26
N SER A 613 -47.44 50.32 22.27
CA SER A 613 -46.96 51.06 23.44
C SER A 613 -47.20 50.28 24.72
N PHE A 614 -46.25 50.37 25.65
CA PHE A 614 -46.33 49.76 26.97
C PHE A 614 -45.92 50.77 28.06
N ALA A 615 -46.26 50.47 29.31
CA ALA A 615 -45.82 51.29 30.44
C ALA A 615 -44.42 50.83 30.86
N GLY A 616 -43.41 51.69 30.73
CA GLY A 616 -42.06 51.36 31.20
C GLY A 616 -41.88 51.70 32.68
N ALA A 617 -41.07 50.91 33.39
CA ALA A 617 -40.66 51.24 34.75
C ALA A 617 -39.84 52.55 34.76
N SER A 618 -39.93 53.34 35.83
CA SER A 618 -39.11 54.55 35.96
C SER A 618 -37.63 54.15 36.14
N GLY A 619 -36.76 54.58 35.22
CA GLY A 619 -35.36 54.16 35.15
C GLY A 619 -35.02 53.50 33.80
N PRO A 620 -33.81 52.92 33.68
CA PRO A 620 -33.40 52.18 32.50
C PRO A 620 -34.06 50.79 32.44
N THR A 621 -34.64 50.44 31.30
CA THR A 621 -35.20 49.12 31.01
C THR A 621 -34.65 48.61 29.67
N LEU A 622 -34.16 47.38 29.64
CA LEU A 622 -33.74 46.71 28.40
C LEU A 622 -34.94 45.98 27.79
N VAL A 623 -35.20 46.25 26.51
CA VAL A 623 -36.29 45.65 25.75
C VAL A 623 -35.80 45.05 24.44
N ARG A 624 -36.44 43.97 24.01
CA ARG A 624 -36.19 43.29 22.73
C ARG A 624 -37.50 42.88 22.09
N ALA A 625 -37.46 42.56 20.81
CA ALA A 625 -38.61 42.08 20.05
C ALA A 625 -38.28 40.73 19.40
N GLN A 626 -39.33 39.97 19.10
CA GLN A 626 -39.32 38.80 18.22
C GLN A 626 -40.62 38.82 17.44
N GLN A 627 -40.67 38.24 16.24
CA GLN A 627 -41.94 38.02 15.55
C GLN A 627 -42.31 36.54 15.55
N GLN A 628 -43.60 36.26 15.45
CA GLN A 628 -44.18 34.93 15.29
C GLN A 628 -44.95 34.91 13.98
N SER A 629 -44.76 33.88 13.17
CA SER A 629 -45.62 33.59 12.03
C SER A 629 -47.08 33.43 12.50
N GLN A 630 -48.04 33.66 11.61
CA GLN A 630 -49.47 33.55 11.99
C GLN A 630 -50.23 32.83 10.89
N GLY A 631 -50.85 31.71 11.25
CA GLY A 631 -51.68 30.92 10.34
C GLY A 631 -50.87 30.24 9.23
N PHE A 632 -49.62 29.89 9.50
CA PHE A 632 -48.83 29.07 8.59
C PHE A 632 -49.51 27.70 8.39
N ALA A 633 -49.64 27.31 7.12
CA ALA A 633 -50.11 26.01 6.71
C ALA A 633 -49.23 25.57 5.55
N ALA A 634 -48.51 24.46 5.75
CA ALA A 634 -47.67 23.88 4.72
C ALA A 634 -48.53 23.28 3.60
N ASP A 635 -48.08 23.43 2.35
CA ASP A 635 -48.69 22.83 1.16
C ASP A 635 -47.62 22.09 0.33
N PRO A 636 -47.24 20.86 0.73
CA PRO A 636 -46.23 20.05 0.03
C PRO A 636 -46.69 19.54 -1.35
N GLY A 637 -47.91 19.85 -1.79
CA GLY A 637 -48.44 19.45 -3.09
C GLY A 637 -49.18 18.10 -3.10
N LEU A 638 -49.79 17.78 -4.25
CA LEU A 638 -50.79 16.70 -4.42
C LEU A 638 -50.27 15.25 -4.31
N TYR A 639 -48.97 15.04 -4.14
CA TYR A 639 -48.36 13.70 -4.15
C TYR A 639 -48.25 13.04 -2.76
N TYR A 640 -48.47 13.79 -1.69
CA TYR A 640 -48.34 13.31 -0.32
C TYR A 640 -49.71 13.32 0.38
N GLU A 641 -50.36 12.16 0.45
CA GLU A 641 -51.59 12.00 1.23
C GLU A 641 -51.22 11.71 2.69
N GLY A 642 -51.20 12.76 3.53
CA GLY A 642 -50.91 12.60 4.97
C GLY A 642 -50.27 13.83 5.61
N LEU A 643 -50.77 15.03 5.34
CA LEU A 643 -50.20 16.28 5.86
C LEU A 643 -49.99 16.18 7.37
N GLY A 644 -48.73 16.23 7.83
CA GLY A 644 -48.44 16.49 9.23
C GLY A 644 -48.84 17.91 9.63
N ASP A 645 -48.78 18.19 10.91
CA ASP A 645 -49.27 19.43 11.48
C ASP A 645 -48.35 20.61 11.11
N SER A 646 -48.93 21.80 10.92
CA SER A 646 -48.20 23.03 10.66
C SER A 646 -48.22 23.96 11.87
N PHE A 647 -47.08 24.54 12.19
CA PHE A 647 -46.89 25.35 13.39
C PHE A 647 -46.30 26.74 13.10
N ASP A 648 -46.82 27.72 13.86
CA ASP A 648 -46.38 29.12 13.83
C ASP A 648 -45.14 29.33 14.72
N GLY A 649 -43.95 29.26 14.13
CA GLY A 649 -42.65 29.46 14.80
C GLY A 649 -42.31 30.91 15.15
N PHE A 650 -41.23 31.10 15.93
CA PHE A 650 -40.74 32.42 16.33
C PHE A 650 -39.38 32.73 15.74
N SER A 651 -39.19 33.99 15.34
CA SER A 651 -37.88 34.51 14.94
C SER A 651 -36.90 34.48 16.11
N ALA A 652 -35.61 34.62 15.81
CA ALA A 652 -34.64 35.02 16.82
C ALA A 652 -35.01 36.37 17.45
N TYR A 653 -34.49 36.63 18.64
CA TYR A 653 -34.67 37.91 19.31
C TYR A 653 -33.83 39.01 18.64
N THR A 654 -34.37 40.23 18.60
CA THR A 654 -33.57 41.43 18.30
C THR A 654 -32.56 41.70 19.40
N ALA A 655 -31.51 42.47 19.06
CA ALA A 655 -30.64 43.06 20.06
C ALA A 655 -31.44 43.90 21.05
N ALA A 656 -31.11 43.77 22.34
CA ALA A 656 -31.79 44.53 23.38
C ALA A 656 -31.43 46.03 23.31
N ILE A 657 -32.45 46.89 23.41
CA ILE A 657 -32.31 48.34 23.45
C ILE A 657 -32.64 48.83 24.85
N GLU A 658 -31.79 49.71 25.40
CA GLU A 658 -32.05 50.39 26.67
C GLU A 658 -32.96 51.60 26.46
N VAL A 659 -34.07 51.67 27.20
CA VAL A 659 -34.99 52.80 27.20
C VAL A 659 -35.08 53.38 28.60
N VAL A 660 -34.91 54.70 28.72
CA VAL A 660 -34.98 55.41 30.00
C VAL A 660 -36.29 56.19 30.10
N VAL A 661 -37.18 55.79 31.01
CA VAL A 661 -38.43 56.52 31.29
C VAL A 661 -38.23 57.47 32.47
N ALA A 662 -38.43 58.77 32.22
CA ALA A 662 -38.24 59.82 33.22
C ALA A 662 -39.25 59.69 34.39
N GLY A 663 -38.74 59.60 35.63
CA GLY A 663 -39.57 59.63 36.85
C GLY A 663 -40.05 61.05 37.22
N PRO A 664 -41.05 61.18 38.11
CA PRO A 664 -41.55 62.48 38.56
C PRO A 664 -40.46 63.29 39.29
N ALA A 665 -40.33 64.56 38.93
CA ALA A 665 -39.26 65.44 39.42
C ALA A 665 -39.27 65.64 40.95
N ALA A 666 -38.15 65.32 41.61
CA ALA A 666 -37.92 65.57 43.04
C ALA A 666 -37.50 67.05 43.30
N PRO A 667 -37.76 67.63 44.50
CA PRO A 667 -37.45 69.02 44.82
C PRO A 667 -35.93 69.29 44.94
N PRO A 668 -35.47 70.54 44.71
CA PRO A 668 -34.06 70.84 44.54
C PRO A 668 -33.30 70.87 45.87
N ALA A 669 -32.20 70.12 45.95
CA ALA A 669 -31.16 70.24 46.97
C ALA A 669 -29.93 70.99 46.38
N PRO A 670 -29.13 71.67 47.22
CA PRO A 670 -28.34 72.83 46.80
C PRO A 670 -27.13 72.49 45.93
N ILE A 671 -26.83 73.44 45.04
CA ILE A 671 -25.71 73.48 44.09
C ILE A 671 -24.37 73.60 44.85
N PRO A 672 -23.41 72.68 44.63
CA PRO A 672 -21.99 73.04 44.64
C PRO A 672 -21.54 73.49 43.25
N THR A 673 -20.81 74.60 43.27
CA THR A 673 -20.11 75.34 42.19
C THR A 673 -19.06 74.45 41.50
N PRO A 674 -18.72 74.68 40.20
CA PRO A 674 -18.41 73.64 39.24
C PRO A 674 -16.98 73.12 39.37
N THR A 675 -16.83 71.80 39.25
CA THR A 675 -15.56 71.16 38.85
C THR A 675 -15.66 70.85 37.36
N PRO A 676 -14.69 71.26 36.52
CA PRO A 676 -14.77 71.10 35.08
C PRO A 676 -14.87 69.62 34.70
N ALA A 677 -15.62 69.33 33.63
CA ALA A 677 -15.57 68.03 32.97
C ALA A 677 -14.13 67.78 32.55
N VAL A 678 -13.46 66.85 33.23
CA VAL A 678 -12.21 66.28 32.75
C VAL A 678 -12.63 65.28 31.70
N THR A 679 -12.51 65.66 30.43
CA THR A 679 -12.29 64.71 29.35
C THR A 679 -11.25 63.71 29.86
N PRO A 680 -11.50 62.38 29.92
CA PRO A 680 -10.51 61.45 30.41
C PRO A 680 -9.25 61.67 29.57
N ALA A 681 -8.19 62.13 30.23
CA ALA A 681 -6.92 62.29 29.58
C ALA A 681 -6.51 60.90 29.07
N PRO A 682 -6.09 60.75 27.80
CA PRO A 682 -5.46 59.51 27.39
C PRO A 682 -4.31 59.23 28.36
N PHE A 683 -4.38 58.10 29.07
CA PHE A 683 -3.27 57.65 29.90
C PHE A 683 -2.25 57.03 28.95
N SER A 684 -1.03 57.54 28.99
CA SER A 684 0.10 56.92 28.30
C SER A 684 0.72 55.94 29.28
N TRP A 685 0.85 54.70 28.84
CA TRP A 685 1.48 53.63 29.57
C TRP A 685 2.46 52.95 28.62
N THR A 686 3.50 52.34 29.16
CA THR A 686 4.49 51.59 28.38
C THR A 686 4.57 50.19 28.94
N LEU A 687 4.47 49.19 28.07
CA LEU A 687 4.81 47.82 28.39
C LEU A 687 6.33 47.68 28.34
N GLU A 688 6.92 47.28 29.46
CA GLU A 688 8.34 47.03 29.67
C GLU A 688 8.54 45.52 29.93
N GLY A 689 9.68 44.95 29.55
CA GLY A 689 10.00 43.54 29.85
C GLY A 689 10.11 42.62 28.63
N PHE A 690 9.90 43.15 27.42
CA PHE A 690 10.35 42.53 26.19
C PHE A 690 11.43 43.42 25.55
N ASP A 691 12.62 42.87 25.35
CA ASP A 691 13.82 43.59 24.88
C ASP A 691 14.00 43.54 23.36
N GLY A 692 13.03 42.97 22.63
CA GLY A 692 13.09 42.80 21.18
C GLY A 692 13.91 41.59 20.73
N GLN A 693 14.41 40.75 21.65
CA GLN A 693 15.07 39.49 21.31
C GLN A 693 14.04 38.46 20.80
N ASN A 694 14.50 37.50 20.00
CA ASN A 694 13.65 36.39 19.56
C ASN A 694 13.18 35.55 20.76
N LEU A 695 11.90 35.19 20.77
CA LEU A 695 11.26 34.37 21.79
C LEU A 695 11.39 32.88 21.45
N ARG A 696 11.43 32.01 22.45
CA ARG A 696 11.41 30.54 22.26
C ARG A 696 10.17 29.92 22.90
N PRO A 697 9.61 28.85 22.31
CA PRO A 697 8.55 28.08 22.96
C PRO A 697 8.97 27.64 24.37
N GLY A 698 8.08 27.82 25.36
CA GLY A 698 8.35 27.54 26.79
C GLY A 698 9.14 28.63 27.53
N GLN A 699 9.60 29.71 26.86
CA GLN A 699 10.32 30.81 27.51
C GLN A 699 9.42 31.59 28.48
N ARG A 700 9.96 31.94 29.65
CA ARG A 700 9.29 32.81 30.63
C ARG A 700 9.64 34.27 30.37
N LEU A 701 8.62 35.12 30.33
CA LEU A 701 8.74 36.57 30.17
C LEU A 701 8.17 37.27 31.39
N SER A 702 8.98 38.14 31.99
CA SER A 702 8.55 39.03 33.07
C SER A 702 8.14 40.38 32.49
N LEU A 703 6.83 40.55 32.25
CA LEU A 703 6.28 41.78 31.70
C LEU A 703 5.86 42.72 32.83
N SER A 704 6.08 44.02 32.64
CA SER A 704 5.64 45.05 33.57
C SER A 704 5.12 46.26 32.83
N ALA A 705 4.28 47.08 33.44
CA ALA A 705 3.99 48.40 32.90
C ALA A 705 3.93 49.47 33.97
N ARG A 706 4.21 50.69 33.53
CA ARG A 706 4.21 51.90 34.35
C ARG A 706 3.24 52.92 33.78
N GLY A 707 2.66 53.75 34.65
CA GLY A 707 1.75 54.83 34.25
C GLY A 707 0.28 54.44 34.15
N LEU A 708 -0.11 53.27 34.67
CA LEU A 708 -1.51 52.84 34.70
C LEU A 708 -2.25 53.47 35.90
N PRO A 709 -3.53 53.85 35.75
CA PRO A 709 -4.37 54.18 36.90
C PRO A 709 -4.48 52.98 37.88
N PRO A 710 -4.48 53.20 39.21
CA PRO A 710 -4.66 52.12 40.18
C PRO A 710 -5.94 51.30 39.94
N GLY A 711 -5.85 49.97 40.00
CA GLY A 711 -6.97 49.07 39.77
C GLY A 711 -7.27 48.74 38.29
N THR A 712 -6.43 49.19 37.36
CA THR A 712 -6.56 48.87 35.92
C THR A 712 -6.27 47.40 35.66
N SER A 713 -7.17 46.68 34.97
CA SER A 713 -6.92 45.29 34.55
C SER A 713 -6.13 45.28 33.24
N VAL A 714 -5.04 44.51 33.18
CA VAL A 714 -4.22 44.33 31.98
C VAL A 714 -4.26 42.86 31.55
N THR A 715 -4.63 42.61 30.31
CA THR A 715 -4.65 41.28 29.68
C THR A 715 -3.56 41.22 28.60
N ILE A 716 -2.73 40.19 28.64
CA ILE A 716 -1.66 39.95 27.65
C ILE A 716 -2.07 38.78 26.75
N GLN A 717 -2.00 38.99 25.44
CA GLN A 717 -2.31 37.99 24.42
C GLN A 717 -1.19 37.95 23.38
N ILE A 718 -1.02 36.79 22.73
CA ILE A 718 -0.18 36.64 21.55
C ILE A 718 -1.07 36.29 20.35
N PHE A 719 -0.82 36.96 19.22
CA PHE A 719 -1.64 36.91 18.01
C PHE A 719 -0.87 36.24 16.87
N SER A 720 -1.33 35.02 16.56
CA SER A 720 -1.24 34.27 15.29
C SER A 720 -2.53 33.46 15.12
N THR A 721 -2.94 32.78 16.20
CA THR A 721 -4.33 32.59 16.65
C THR A 721 -4.47 33.25 18.03
N PRO A 722 -5.59 33.90 18.40
CA PRO A 722 -5.66 34.67 19.65
C PRO A 722 -5.52 33.77 20.88
N ARG A 723 -4.39 33.85 21.60
CA ARG A 723 -4.16 33.10 22.83
C ARG A 723 -3.82 34.03 23.99
N THR A 724 -4.51 33.85 25.12
CA THR A 724 -4.30 34.67 26.33
C THR A 724 -3.17 34.09 27.17
N LEU A 725 -2.12 34.89 27.41
CA LEU A 725 -0.96 34.51 28.22
C LEU A 725 -1.17 34.79 29.72
N GLY A 726 -2.06 35.74 30.04
CA GLY A 726 -2.50 36.00 31.41
C GLY A 726 -3.16 37.37 31.62
N THR A 727 -3.76 37.56 32.80
CA THR A 727 -4.40 38.82 33.21
C THR A 727 -3.96 39.19 34.62
N SER A 728 -3.73 40.48 34.87
CA SER A 728 -3.39 41.02 36.20
C SER A 728 -3.97 42.42 36.41
N VAL A 729 -3.92 42.94 37.63
CA VAL A 729 -4.46 44.26 38.00
C VAL A 729 -3.33 45.15 38.53
N ALA A 730 -3.27 46.38 38.03
CA ALA A 730 -2.30 47.38 38.48
C ALA A 730 -2.52 47.76 39.95
N ASP A 731 -1.43 47.80 40.71
CA ASP A 731 -1.46 48.09 42.15
C ASP A 731 -1.74 49.58 42.46
N ALA A 732 -1.73 49.91 43.76
CA ALA A 732 -1.96 51.28 44.23
C ALA A 732 -0.91 52.31 43.73
N SER A 733 0.23 51.85 43.22
CA SER A 733 1.29 52.68 42.63
C SER A 733 1.20 52.80 41.10
N GLY A 734 0.21 52.16 40.47
CA GLY A 734 0.04 52.17 39.02
C GLY A 734 1.04 51.28 38.27
N LEU A 735 1.63 50.32 38.99
CA LEU A 735 2.53 49.31 38.45
C LEU A 735 1.78 47.98 38.32
N PHE A 736 2.05 47.25 37.25
CA PHE A 736 1.76 45.82 37.18
C PHE A 736 3.03 45.07 36.81
N ALA A 737 3.16 43.84 37.30
CA ALA A 737 4.14 42.86 36.86
C ALA A 737 3.43 41.50 36.70
N LEU A 738 3.72 40.80 35.61
CA LEU A 738 3.15 39.50 35.30
C LEU A 738 4.22 38.64 34.62
N ASP A 739 4.51 37.48 35.22
CA ASP A 739 5.31 36.44 34.58
C ASP A 739 4.40 35.60 33.70
N VAL A 740 4.68 35.57 32.40
CA VAL A 740 3.95 34.75 31.42
C VAL A 740 4.89 33.74 30.79
N VAL A 741 4.34 32.63 30.29
CA VAL A 741 5.09 31.60 29.57
C VAL A 741 4.63 31.59 28.12
N VAL A 742 5.56 31.63 27.17
CA VAL A 742 5.26 31.44 25.75
C VAL A 742 4.82 29.99 25.55
N PRO A 743 3.64 29.71 24.94
CA PRO A 743 3.16 28.35 24.72
C PRO A 743 4.17 27.49 23.95
N GLU A 744 4.27 26.20 24.32
CA GLU A 744 5.25 25.27 23.71
C GLU A 744 4.88 24.85 22.28
N ASP A 745 3.60 24.95 21.94
CA ASP A 745 3.03 24.60 20.64
C ASP A 745 2.91 25.80 19.68
N LEU A 746 3.52 26.93 20.01
CA LEU A 746 3.48 28.12 19.18
C LEU A 746 4.40 27.97 17.96
N GLU A 747 3.83 28.08 16.75
CA GLU A 747 4.56 27.93 15.48
C GLU A 747 5.73 28.94 15.36
N PRO A 748 6.92 28.53 14.91
CA PRO A 748 8.03 29.46 14.66
C PRO A 748 7.65 30.48 13.58
N GLY A 749 7.90 31.77 13.82
CA GLY A 749 7.46 32.82 12.90
C GLY A 749 7.12 34.14 13.57
N GLU A 750 6.57 35.08 12.79
CA GLU A 750 6.16 36.40 13.29
C GLU A 750 4.84 36.29 14.04
N HIS A 751 4.81 36.82 15.26
CA HIS A 751 3.61 36.94 16.08
C HIS A 751 3.47 38.37 16.57
N THR A 752 2.28 38.74 17.04
CA THR A 752 2.06 40.05 17.68
C THR A 752 1.68 39.88 19.15
N LEU A 753 2.45 40.46 20.06
CA LEU A 753 2.08 40.54 21.47
C LEU A 753 1.17 41.76 21.68
N VAL A 754 -0.06 41.54 22.13
CA VAL A 754 -1.05 42.60 22.39
C VAL A 754 -1.35 42.66 23.87
N ALA A 755 -1.20 43.85 24.45
CA ALA A 755 -1.53 44.12 25.84
C ALA A 755 -2.70 45.13 25.90
N THR A 756 -3.81 44.74 26.52
CA THR A 756 -5.02 45.56 26.64
C THR A 756 -5.20 45.97 28.10
N ALA A 757 -5.16 47.27 28.38
CA ALA A 757 -5.33 47.87 29.71
C ALA A 757 -6.69 48.57 29.85
N THR A 758 -7.51 48.13 30.81
CA THR A 758 -8.87 48.63 31.04
C THR A 758 -9.02 49.20 32.45
N PRO A 759 -9.07 50.53 32.63
CA PRO A 759 -9.27 51.15 33.94
C PRO A 759 -10.69 50.91 34.48
N PRO A 760 -10.92 50.89 35.81
CA PRO A 760 -12.25 50.76 36.38
C PRO A 760 -13.19 51.87 35.88
N GLY A 761 -14.19 51.50 35.06
CA GLY A 761 -15.15 52.44 34.48
C GLY A 761 -14.60 53.31 33.33
N GLY A 762 -13.43 52.98 32.77
CA GLY A 762 -12.80 53.68 31.65
C GLY A 762 -12.77 52.86 30.35
N SER A 763 -12.42 53.50 29.23
CA SER A 763 -12.25 52.83 27.94
C SER A 763 -10.90 52.07 27.87
N PRO A 764 -10.86 50.90 27.22
CA PRO A 764 -9.63 50.11 27.06
C PRO A 764 -8.60 50.84 26.19
N SER A 765 -7.31 50.62 26.47
CA SER A 765 -6.17 51.09 25.68
C SER A 765 -5.24 49.92 25.37
N GLU A 766 -4.75 49.83 24.13
CA GLU A 766 -3.95 48.69 23.64
C GLU A 766 -2.55 49.11 23.21
N ILE A 767 -1.58 48.21 23.44
CA ILE A 767 -0.22 48.27 22.90
C ILE A 767 0.07 46.97 22.19
N SER A 768 0.50 47.06 20.93
CA SER A 768 0.89 45.91 20.11
C SER A 768 2.39 45.97 19.80
N THR A 769 3.10 44.87 20.06
CA THR A 769 4.54 44.74 19.81
C THR A 769 4.79 43.52 18.93
N PRO A 770 5.48 43.66 17.77
CA PRO A 770 5.86 42.51 16.97
C PRO A 770 6.90 41.67 17.71
N VAL A 771 6.75 40.35 17.68
CA VAL A 771 7.68 39.40 18.30
C VAL A 771 8.02 38.28 17.30
N MET A 772 9.27 37.84 17.29
CA MET A 772 9.75 36.75 16.44
C MET A 772 9.96 35.51 17.30
N VAL A 773 9.33 34.38 16.96
CA VAL A 773 9.49 33.12 17.69
C VAL A 773 10.44 32.21 16.93
N GLU A 774 11.55 31.85 17.55
CA GLU A 774 12.56 30.92 17.03
C GLU A 774 12.11 29.45 17.18
N PRO A 775 12.52 28.56 16.26
CA PRO A 775 12.36 27.13 16.45
C PRO A 775 13.08 26.67 17.73
N ALA A 776 12.46 25.74 18.47
CA ALA A 776 13.06 25.18 19.67
C ALA A 776 14.42 24.53 19.33
N LEU A 777 15.47 24.85 20.09
CA LEU A 777 16.77 24.19 19.94
C LEU A 777 16.67 22.73 20.39
N ASP A 778 17.04 21.82 19.49
CA ASP A 778 17.42 20.46 19.84
C ASP A 778 18.47 20.46 20.97
N PRO A 779 18.25 19.74 22.08
CA PRO A 779 19.25 19.63 23.13
C PRO A 779 20.32 18.60 22.73
N ALA A 780 21.16 18.97 21.77
CA ALA A 780 22.49 18.39 21.53
C ALA A 780 23.35 19.35 20.68
N GLY A 781 23.89 20.40 21.32
CA GLY A 781 25.13 21.03 20.83
C GLY A 781 26.32 20.09 21.08
N GLN A 782 27.44 20.13 20.36
CA GLN A 782 28.03 21.19 19.53
C GLN A 782 29.43 20.67 19.01
N PRO A 783 30.28 21.44 18.28
CA PRO A 783 30.31 21.64 16.82
C PRO A 783 31.77 21.57 16.23
N LEU A 784 32.01 22.26 15.10
CA LEU A 784 33.28 22.66 14.45
C LEU A 784 33.69 21.74 13.26
N GLU A 785 34.08 22.23 12.08
CA GLU A 785 34.63 23.53 11.70
C GLU A 785 34.58 23.74 10.18
N GLU A 786 34.51 25.00 9.77
CA GLU A 786 34.60 25.51 8.39
C GLU A 786 36.08 25.73 8.03
N GLY A 787 36.50 25.35 6.81
CA GLY A 787 37.88 25.58 6.36
C GLY A 787 38.13 25.13 4.92
N VAL A 788 38.41 26.11 4.07
CA VAL A 788 38.57 26.08 2.61
C VAL A 788 40.06 25.88 2.23
N ASP A 789 40.28 25.22 1.08
CA ASP A 789 41.36 25.38 0.08
C ASP A 789 42.25 24.17 -0.30
N GLU A 790 42.15 23.87 -1.60
CA GLU A 790 43.18 23.58 -2.61
C GLU A 790 43.90 22.21 -2.76
N GLU A 791 43.71 21.71 -3.99
CA GLU A 791 44.68 21.08 -4.91
C GLU A 791 45.00 19.56 -4.85
N ALA A 792 44.40 18.89 -5.83
CA ALA A 792 45.06 18.26 -7.00
C ALA A 792 45.53 16.80 -6.98
N GLU A 793 45.23 16.20 -8.15
CA GLU A 793 45.69 14.94 -8.77
C GLU A 793 45.14 13.63 -8.20
N GLU A 794 44.81 12.58 -8.95
CA GLU A 794 44.61 12.26 -10.37
C GLU A 794 44.54 10.72 -10.34
N ASN A 795 43.47 10.07 -10.80
CA ASN A 795 43.56 8.98 -11.78
C ASN A 795 42.17 8.42 -12.17
N SER A 796 41.74 8.87 -13.35
CA SER A 796 41.11 8.15 -14.47
C SER A 796 40.50 6.76 -14.28
N GLY A 797 39.28 6.61 -14.81
CA GLY A 797 38.62 5.32 -15.07
C GLY A 797 37.31 5.44 -15.86
N VAL A 798 37.39 6.02 -17.07
CA VAL A 798 36.58 5.81 -18.30
C VAL A 798 35.11 5.36 -18.16
N GLY A 799 34.22 6.23 -18.66
CA GLY A 799 32.82 5.92 -19.02
C GLY A 799 32.21 7.11 -19.76
N GLU A 800 32.57 7.29 -21.03
CA GLU A 800 32.01 8.32 -21.92
C GLU A 800 30.54 7.98 -22.27
N GLY A 801 29.61 8.63 -21.56
CA GLY A 801 28.22 8.84 -22.00
C GLY A 801 28.03 10.33 -22.27
N ALA A 802 27.99 10.71 -23.54
CA ALA A 802 27.84 12.09 -23.97
C ALA A 802 26.37 12.52 -23.87
N GLY A 803 25.96 12.96 -22.68
CA GLY A 803 24.77 13.80 -22.54
C GLY A 803 24.99 15.12 -23.28
N GLY A 804 24.11 15.43 -24.23
CA GLY A 804 24.11 16.71 -24.92
C GLY A 804 24.21 17.86 -23.93
N ALA A 805 25.24 18.67 -24.10
CA ALA A 805 25.45 19.88 -23.33
C ALA A 805 24.24 20.83 -23.46
N SER A 806 23.42 20.91 -22.43
CA SER A 806 22.93 22.22 -21.97
C SER A 806 23.85 22.64 -20.84
N GLY A 807 24.86 23.45 -21.18
CA GLY A 807 25.63 24.14 -20.14
C GLY A 807 24.64 24.89 -19.25
N SER A 808 24.76 24.70 -17.93
CA SER A 808 23.99 25.34 -16.86
C SER A 808 23.21 26.58 -17.34
N ILE A 809 22.02 26.38 -17.90
CA ILE A 809 21.10 27.47 -18.19
C ILE A 809 20.64 27.94 -16.83
N ALA A 810 20.73 29.24 -16.56
CA ALA A 810 20.24 29.80 -15.30
C ALA A 810 18.75 29.43 -15.16
N ARG A 811 18.42 28.51 -14.24
CA ARG A 811 17.04 28.12 -13.91
C ARG A 811 16.21 29.26 -13.30
N ASP A 812 16.83 30.41 -13.09
CA ASP A 812 16.17 31.68 -12.77
C ASP A 812 15.38 32.24 -13.96
N ASP A 813 15.65 31.78 -15.20
CA ASP A 813 14.83 32.14 -16.36
C ASP A 813 13.53 31.30 -16.37
N PRO A 814 12.35 31.91 -16.16
CA PRO A 814 11.07 31.21 -16.20
C PRO A 814 10.76 30.53 -17.55
N ALA A 815 11.46 30.87 -18.63
CA ALA A 815 11.32 30.24 -19.94
C ALA A 815 12.36 29.14 -20.22
N ALA A 816 13.31 28.89 -19.32
CA ALA A 816 14.28 27.80 -19.50
C ALA A 816 13.58 26.42 -19.62
N PRO A 817 14.11 25.50 -20.42
CA PRO A 817 13.50 24.18 -20.62
C PRO A 817 13.48 23.38 -19.30
N SER A 818 12.37 22.70 -19.04
CA SER A 818 12.25 21.68 -17.99
C SER A 818 12.49 20.29 -18.58
N GLU A 819 12.50 19.26 -17.73
CA GLU A 819 12.50 17.86 -18.19
C GLU A 819 11.32 17.56 -19.13
N LEU A 820 10.17 18.23 -18.98
CA LEU A 820 8.96 18.00 -19.80
C LEU A 820 8.96 18.74 -21.15
N THR A 821 9.76 19.79 -21.31
CA THR A 821 9.68 20.71 -22.47
C THR A 821 9.96 20.02 -23.80
N ASN A 822 10.81 18.99 -23.81
CA ASN A 822 11.08 18.15 -24.97
C ASN A 822 10.95 16.65 -24.66
N ALA A 823 10.18 16.31 -23.62
CA ALA A 823 10.08 14.94 -23.11
C ALA A 823 9.41 13.95 -24.06
N ILE A 824 8.61 14.43 -25.02
CA ILE A 824 7.78 13.56 -25.86
C ILE A 824 7.99 13.85 -27.35
N PRO A 825 7.99 12.82 -28.20
CA PRO A 825 8.16 12.97 -29.65
C PRO A 825 6.98 13.73 -30.26
N THR A 826 7.25 14.49 -31.32
CA THR A 826 6.19 15.13 -32.10
C THR A 826 5.53 14.12 -33.06
N ALA A 827 4.25 14.35 -33.39
CA ALA A 827 3.55 13.50 -34.37
C ALA A 827 4.27 13.46 -35.73
N ALA A 828 4.91 14.58 -36.13
CA ALA A 828 5.66 14.66 -37.37
C ALA A 828 6.90 13.76 -37.39
N GLU A 829 7.59 13.57 -36.26
CA GLU A 829 8.73 12.66 -36.14
C GLU A 829 8.31 11.20 -36.28
N ILE A 830 7.18 10.81 -35.65
CA ILE A 830 6.65 9.45 -35.72
C ILE A 830 6.23 9.09 -37.15
N PHE A 831 5.53 9.98 -37.87
CA PHE A 831 5.09 9.70 -39.23
C PHE A 831 6.22 9.69 -40.27
N ARG A 832 7.40 10.24 -39.96
CA ARG A 832 8.57 10.21 -40.85
C ARG A 832 9.28 8.85 -40.86
N SER A 833 9.12 8.03 -39.81
CA SER A 833 9.75 6.71 -39.70
C SER A 833 8.71 5.62 -39.45
N PRO A 834 8.27 4.86 -40.48
CA PRO A 834 7.31 3.77 -40.31
C PRO A 834 7.84 2.64 -39.40
N ILE A 835 9.15 2.58 -39.16
CA ILE A 835 9.78 1.63 -38.24
C ILE A 835 9.36 1.90 -36.78
N ILE A 836 9.16 3.16 -36.39
CA ILE A 836 8.70 3.53 -35.04
C ILE A 836 7.30 2.97 -34.77
N THR A 837 6.40 3.05 -35.74
CA THR A 837 5.04 2.49 -35.59
C THR A 837 5.05 0.96 -35.51
N VAL A 838 5.90 0.29 -36.28
CA VAL A 838 6.02 -1.17 -36.24
C VAL A 838 6.65 -1.65 -34.93
N THR A 839 7.71 -0.96 -34.46
CA THR A 839 8.36 -1.28 -33.17
C THR A 839 7.45 -0.99 -31.98
N ALA A 840 6.67 0.09 -32.01
CA ALA A 840 5.64 0.38 -31.00
C ALA A 840 4.56 -0.69 -30.94
N GLY A 841 4.07 -1.17 -32.09
CA GLY A 841 3.15 -2.31 -32.15
C GLY A 841 3.78 -3.60 -31.61
N GLY A 842 5.07 -3.83 -31.89
CA GLY A 842 5.83 -4.95 -31.33
C GLY A 842 5.99 -4.88 -29.81
N LEU A 843 6.31 -3.69 -29.28
CA LEU A 843 6.42 -3.44 -27.84
C LEU A 843 5.06 -3.58 -27.16
N ALA A 844 3.97 -3.08 -27.75
CA ALA A 844 2.62 -3.28 -27.24
C ALA A 844 2.26 -4.77 -27.12
N LEU A 845 2.68 -5.59 -28.09
CA LEU A 845 2.50 -7.04 -28.05
C LEU A 845 3.39 -7.69 -26.97
N ALA A 846 4.61 -7.19 -26.77
CA ALA A 846 5.48 -7.62 -25.68
C ALA A 846 4.88 -7.28 -24.31
N ILE A 847 4.33 -6.07 -24.12
CA ILE A 847 3.63 -5.67 -22.88
C ILE A 847 2.39 -6.56 -22.65
N LEU A 848 1.65 -6.91 -23.71
CA LEU A 848 0.53 -7.84 -23.59
C LEU A 848 0.99 -9.21 -23.05
N LEU A 849 2.09 -9.75 -23.57
CA LEU A 849 2.59 -11.08 -23.22
C LEU A 849 3.38 -11.13 -21.90
N LEU A 850 4.16 -10.08 -21.59
CA LEU A 850 5.08 -10.04 -20.46
C LEU A 850 4.54 -9.28 -19.25
N VAL A 851 3.51 -8.44 -19.43
CA VAL A 851 2.89 -7.69 -18.33
C VAL A 851 1.45 -8.12 -18.14
N ALA A 852 0.58 -7.93 -19.14
CA ALA A 852 -0.86 -8.16 -18.95
C ALA A 852 -1.19 -9.62 -18.62
N PHE A 853 -0.53 -10.58 -19.27
CA PHE A 853 -0.76 -12.01 -19.03
C PHE A 853 -0.25 -12.50 -17.65
N PRO A 854 1.01 -12.25 -17.24
CA PRO A 854 1.46 -12.60 -15.88
C PRO A 854 0.66 -11.90 -14.77
N THR A 855 0.25 -10.65 -15.01
CA THR A 855 -0.54 -9.87 -14.06
C THR A 855 -1.93 -10.48 -13.84
N GLU A 856 -2.57 -11.02 -14.88
CA GLU A 856 -3.83 -11.77 -14.74
C GLU A 856 -3.66 -13.06 -13.93
N LEU A 857 -2.59 -13.81 -14.19
CA LEU A 857 -2.29 -15.03 -13.43
C LEU A 857 -2.07 -14.71 -11.94
N LEU A 858 -1.26 -13.69 -11.66
CA LEU A 858 -1.01 -13.22 -10.31
C LEU A 858 -2.30 -12.74 -9.62
N ASN A 859 -3.13 -11.94 -10.29
CA ASN A 859 -4.40 -11.43 -9.77
C ASN A 859 -5.37 -12.57 -9.40
N SER A 860 -5.50 -13.58 -10.27
CA SER A 860 -6.35 -14.75 -9.98
C SER A 860 -5.90 -15.54 -8.75
N THR A 861 -4.61 -15.45 -8.41
CA THR A 861 -4.01 -16.16 -7.28
C THR A 861 -4.03 -15.31 -6.01
N LEU A 862 -3.80 -14.00 -6.11
CA LEU A 862 -3.97 -13.04 -5.02
C LEU A 862 -5.42 -13.00 -4.54
N SER A 863 -6.41 -12.92 -5.44
CA SER A 863 -7.83 -12.89 -5.05
C SER A 863 -8.30 -14.19 -4.39
N ALA A 864 -7.69 -15.32 -4.73
CA ALA A 864 -7.97 -16.61 -4.12
C ALA A 864 -7.28 -16.79 -2.76
N ASN A 865 -6.29 -15.93 -2.44
CA ASN A 865 -5.39 -16.12 -1.31
C ASN A 865 -5.23 -14.85 -0.45
N THR A 866 -6.17 -13.90 -0.56
CA THR A 866 -6.18 -12.62 0.20
C THR A 866 -6.19 -12.85 1.70
N ARG A 867 -6.77 -13.97 2.17
CA ARG A 867 -6.80 -14.36 3.58
C ARG A 867 -5.40 -14.63 4.16
N ARG A 868 -4.41 -14.99 3.34
CA ARG A 868 -3.05 -15.36 3.77
C ARG A 868 -2.12 -14.16 4.05
N PHE A 869 -2.44 -12.96 3.54
CA PHE A 869 -1.58 -11.77 3.71
C PHE A 869 -1.74 -11.09 5.09
N GLY A 870 -2.57 -11.64 5.98
CA GLY A 870 -2.54 -11.40 7.43
C GLY A 870 -2.87 -9.97 7.91
N ARG A 871 -2.62 -9.75 9.21
CA ARG A 871 -2.95 -8.51 9.96
C ARG A 871 -2.24 -7.24 9.46
N GLY A 872 -1.10 -7.39 8.79
CA GLY A 872 -0.30 -6.27 8.27
C GLY A 872 -0.94 -5.58 7.07
N PHE A 873 -1.53 -6.35 6.15
CA PHE A 873 -2.26 -5.82 5.01
C PHE A 873 -3.58 -5.16 5.45
N ALA A 874 -4.33 -5.81 6.35
CA ALA A 874 -5.54 -5.24 6.95
C ALA A 874 -5.26 -3.99 7.83
N ALA A 875 -4.07 -3.87 8.43
CA ALA A 875 -3.66 -2.66 9.14
C ALA A 875 -3.29 -1.51 8.19
N PHE A 876 -2.71 -1.84 7.04
CA PHE A 876 -2.45 -0.89 5.96
C PHE A 876 -3.77 -0.37 5.35
N GLU A 877 -4.72 -1.25 5.02
CA GLU A 877 -6.06 -0.88 4.53
C GLU A 877 -6.79 0.03 5.51
N ARG A 878 -6.92 -0.36 6.80
CA ARG A 878 -7.51 0.49 7.84
C ARG A 878 -6.79 1.83 8.04
N GLY A 879 -5.48 1.87 7.78
CA GLY A 879 -4.70 3.11 7.81
C GLY A 879 -5.04 4.03 6.65
N VAL A 880 -5.22 3.47 5.45
CA VAL A 880 -5.61 4.19 4.24
C VAL A 880 -7.06 4.69 4.33
N ASP A 881 -7.98 3.89 4.84
CA ASP A 881 -9.38 4.27 5.02
C ASP A 881 -9.51 5.42 6.01
N ARG A 882 -8.83 5.34 7.16
CA ARG A 882 -8.81 6.42 8.16
C ARG A 882 -8.28 7.74 7.60
N VAL A 883 -7.26 7.69 6.75
CA VAL A 883 -6.72 8.89 6.09
C VAL A 883 -7.71 9.45 5.07
N THR A 884 -8.43 8.57 4.36
CA THR A 884 -9.46 8.96 3.39
C THR A 884 -10.64 9.63 4.08
N ASP A 885 -11.13 9.07 5.19
CA ASP A 885 -12.22 9.63 6.00
C ASP A 885 -11.84 10.98 6.63
N TRP A 886 -10.64 11.06 7.20
CA TRP A 886 -10.11 12.30 7.74
C TRP A 886 -9.97 13.38 6.66
N PHE A 887 -9.50 13.02 5.46
CA PHE A 887 -9.33 13.94 4.35
C PHE A 887 -10.67 14.45 3.81
N ALA A 888 -11.69 13.58 3.76
CA ALA A 888 -13.06 13.95 3.43
C ALA A 888 -13.65 14.92 4.48
N ALA A 889 -13.41 14.67 5.77
CA ALA A 889 -13.89 15.51 6.86
C ALA A 889 -13.24 16.92 6.87
N VAL A 890 -11.95 17.02 6.53
CA VAL A 890 -11.20 18.29 6.58
C VAL A 890 -11.51 19.22 5.41
N THR A 891 -11.82 18.69 4.22
CA THR A 891 -11.83 19.47 2.98
C THR A 891 -13.14 20.20 2.69
N ARG A 892 -14.21 20.01 3.50
CA ARG A 892 -15.57 20.61 3.42
C ARG A 892 -16.33 20.44 2.09
N THR A 893 -15.65 20.34 0.94
CA THR A 893 -16.23 20.14 -0.40
C THR A 893 -15.37 19.19 -1.23
N ARG A 894 -16.02 18.33 -2.05
CA ARG A 894 -15.33 17.38 -2.93
C ARG A 894 -14.42 18.06 -3.96
N ALA A 895 -14.77 19.27 -4.40
CA ALA A 895 -13.96 20.06 -5.33
C ALA A 895 -12.67 20.58 -4.69
N ALA A 896 -12.72 21.01 -3.43
CA ALA A 896 -11.51 21.41 -2.69
C ALA A 896 -10.59 20.19 -2.45
N ALA A 897 -11.17 19.04 -2.10
CA ALA A 897 -10.43 17.80 -1.93
C ALA A 897 -9.71 17.35 -3.22
N ALA A 898 -10.41 17.37 -4.35
CA ALA A 898 -9.83 17.11 -5.68
C ALA A 898 -8.68 18.07 -6.01
N ALA A 899 -8.87 19.37 -5.75
CA ALA A 899 -7.84 20.39 -6.00
C ALA A 899 -6.58 20.16 -5.15
N VAL A 900 -6.74 19.84 -3.86
CA VAL A 900 -5.62 19.54 -2.96
C VAL A 900 -4.88 18.29 -3.43
N LEU A 901 -5.59 17.23 -3.81
CA LEU A 901 -4.98 16.00 -4.33
C LEU A 901 -4.19 16.24 -5.62
N ILE A 902 -4.72 17.03 -6.56
CA ILE A 902 -4.01 17.41 -7.79
C ILE A 902 -2.72 18.16 -7.46
N VAL A 903 -2.76 19.11 -6.53
CA VAL A 903 -1.58 19.89 -6.13
C VAL A 903 -0.53 19.01 -5.44
N LEU A 904 -0.94 18.14 -4.52
CA LEU A 904 0.00 17.22 -3.86
C LEU A 904 0.66 16.28 -4.87
N THR A 905 -0.13 15.73 -5.79
CA THR A 905 0.37 14.82 -6.83
C THR A 905 1.31 15.54 -7.78
N SER A 906 1.00 16.78 -8.19
CA SER A 906 1.87 17.55 -9.08
C SER A 906 3.20 17.94 -8.44
N VAL A 907 3.23 18.15 -7.12
CA VAL A 907 4.48 18.33 -6.36
C VAL A 907 5.28 17.04 -6.34
N ILE A 908 4.65 15.89 -6.06
CA ILE A 908 5.31 14.58 -6.08
C ILE A 908 5.91 14.30 -7.46
N PHE A 909 5.14 14.52 -8.53
CA PHE A 909 5.60 14.35 -9.91
C PHE A 909 6.68 15.36 -10.31
N GLY A 910 6.71 16.56 -9.71
CA GLY A 910 7.79 17.52 -9.86
C GLY A 910 9.16 16.94 -9.49
N PHE A 911 9.22 16.05 -8.49
CA PHE A 911 10.45 15.35 -8.10
C PHE A 911 10.97 14.36 -9.13
N MET A 912 10.39 14.24 -10.32
CA MET A 912 11.06 13.57 -11.45
C MET A 912 12.22 14.39 -12.02
N ASP A 913 12.19 15.72 -11.90
CA ASP A 913 13.28 16.59 -12.34
C ASP A 913 14.45 16.57 -11.33
N PRO A 914 15.67 16.11 -11.70
CA PRO A 914 16.84 16.03 -10.78
C PRO A 914 17.21 17.34 -10.11
N SER A 915 16.78 18.44 -10.71
CA SER A 915 17.00 19.80 -10.24
C SER A 915 15.72 20.47 -9.74
N PHE A 916 14.68 19.68 -9.39
CA PHE A 916 13.48 20.19 -8.75
C PHE A 916 13.81 20.86 -7.42
N GLY A 917 13.37 22.11 -7.24
CA GLY A 917 13.68 22.93 -6.08
C GLY A 917 12.91 24.25 -6.07
N PHE A 918 13.44 25.23 -5.33
CA PHE A 918 12.83 26.56 -5.20
C PHE A 918 13.28 27.50 -6.34
N ASP A 919 12.85 27.20 -7.57
CA ASP A 919 13.16 28.00 -8.78
C ASP A 919 11.93 28.19 -9.69
N ALA A 920 12.04 29.12 -10.64
CA ALA A 920 10.93 29.49 -11.53
C ALA A 920 10.52 28.36 -12.48
N VAL A 921 11.46 27.50 -12.89
CA VAL A 921 11.20 26.33 -13.74
C VAL A 921 10.46 25.26 -12.95
N SER A 922 10.85 25.00 -11.70
CA SER A 922 10.17 24.06 -10.81
C SER A 922 8.73 24.49 -10.51
N LEU A 923 8.48 25.78 -10.25
CA LEU A 923 7.12 26.31 -10.09
C LEU A 923 6.28 26.13 -11.36
N ARG A 924 6.85 26.42 -12.54
CA ARG A 924 6.19 26.22 -13.84
C ARG A 924 5.89 24.74 -14.06
N LEU A 925 6.82 23.85 -13.75
CA LEU A 925 6.68 22.40 -13.86
C LEU A 925 5.54 21.87 -12.99
N THR A 926 5.50 22.26 -11.71
CA THR A 926 4.40 21.90 -10.79
C THR A 926 3.05 22.41 -11.30
N LEU A 927 3.00 23.64 -11.82
CA LEU A 927 1.78 24.19 -12.42
C LEU A 927 1.38 23.43 -13.69
N ALA A 928 2.36 23.06 -14.52
CA ALA A 928 2.14 22.31 -15.75
C ALA A 928 1.55 20.92 -15.48
N LEU A 929 2.13 20.19 -14.53
CA LEU A 929 1.66 18.90 -14.04
C LEU A 929 0.27 19.02 -13.40
N ALA A 930 0.01 20.07 -12.61
CA ALA A 930 -1.32 20.29 -12.03
C ALA A 930 -2.39 20.52 -13.12
N ILE A 931 -2.05 21.28 -14.17
CA ILE A 931 -2.94 21.47 -15.33
C ILE A 931 -3.14 20.14 -16.06
N GLY A 932 -2.07 19.39 -16.34
CA GLY A 932 -2.13 18.07 -16.97
C GLY A 932 -3.07 17.12 -16.23
N LEU A 933 -2.85 16.96 -14.93
CA LEU A 933 -3.67 16.13 -14.05
C LEU A 933 -5.11 16.59 -14.04
N PHE A 934 -5.37 17.90 -13.94
CA PHE A 934 -6.72 18.44 -13.97
C PHE A 934 -7.45 18.12 -15.29
N LEU A 935 -6.78 18.22 -16.44
CA LEU A 935 -7.35 17.88 -17.75
C LEU A 935 -7.67 16.38 -17.86
N VAL A 936 -6.73 15.52 -17.46
CA VAL A 936 -6.80 14.07 -17.66
C VAL A 936 -7.68 13.37 -16.64
N THR A 937 -7.75 13.88 -15.42
CA THR A 937 -8.53 13.25 -14.34
C THR A 937 -9.90 13.92 -14.19
N TYR A 938 -9.93 15.19 -13.77
CA TYR A 938 -11.18 15.89 -13.46
C TYR A 938 -12.02 16.21 -14.70
N ILE A 939 -11.44 16.85 -15.73
CA ILE A 939 -12.19 17.20 -16.94
C ILE A 939 -12.62 15.94 -17.70
N SER A 940 -11.73 14.95 -17.84
CA SER A 940 -12.06 13.67 -18.44
C SER A 940 -13.26 13.02 -17.75
N SER A 941 -13.22 12.88 -16.42
CA SER A 941 -14.31 12.29 -15.63
C SER A 941 -15.61 13.10 -15.73
N TRP A 942 -15.54 14.43 -15.74
CA TRP A 942 -16.71 15.29 -15.94
C TRP A 942 -17.35 15.09 -17.33
N ILE A 943 -16.54 15.04 -18.40
CA ILE A 943 -17.03 14.80 -19.76
C ILE A 943 -17.63 13.39 -19.86
N SER A 944 -16.96 12.38 -19.31
CA SER A 944 -17.45 11.00 -19.28
C SER A 944 -18.78 10.89 -18.56
N GLY A 945 -18.90 11.49 -17.36
CA GLY A 945 -20.15 11.56 -16.62
C GLY A 945 -21.26 12.27 -17.38
N ALA A 946 -20.97 13.39 -18.05
CA ALA A 946 -21.94 14.11 -18.87
C ALA A 946 -22.42 13.28 -20.08
N ILE A 947 -21.52 12.54 -20.74
CA ILE A 947 -21.86 11.62 -21.84
C ILE A 947 -22.71 10.46 -21.31
N ILE A 948 -22.31 9.85 -20.19
CA ILE A 948 -23.01 8.71 -19.58
C ILE A 948 -24.42 9.12 -19.15
N TRP A 949 -24.56 10.25 -18.47
CA TRP A 949 -25.85 10.80 -18.08
C TRP A 949 -26.73 11.08 -19.31
N ARG A 950 -26.17 11.67 -20.36
CA ARG A 950 -26.94 12.02 -21.57
C ARG A 950 -27.33 10.79 -22.41
N ALA A 951 -26.46 9.79 -22.50
CA ALA A 951 -26.67 8.60 -23.31
C ALA A 951 -27.49 7.52 -22.60
N TRP A 952 -27.30 7.36 -21.29
CA TRP A 952 -27.84 6.25 -20.51
C TRP A 952 -28.58 6.66 -19.24
N ARG A 953 -28.62 7.94 -18.87
CA ARG A 953 -29.29 8.47 -17.66
C ARG A 953 -28.85 7.78 -16.37
N ILE A 954 -27.55 7.49 -16.27
CA ILE A 954 -26.91 6.89 -15.09
C ILE A 954 -26.24 8.03 -14.31
N GLU A 955 -26.56 8.15 -13.02
CA GLU A 955 -25.85 9.05 -12.09
C GLU A 955 -24.41 8.53 -11.90
N THR A 956 -23.43 9.40 -12.13
CA THR A 956 -22.01 9.13 -11.90
C THR A 956 -21.46 10.15 -10.91
N SER A 957 -20.72 9.70 -9.92
CA SER A 957 -20.03 10.56 -8.96
C SER A 957 -18.53 10.57 -9.25
N ILE A 958 -17.85 11.63 -8.82
CA ILE A 958 -16.39 11.70 -8.89
C ILE A 958 -15.86 11.14 -7.58
N GLY A 959 -15.21 9.99 -7.66
CA GLY A 959 -14.52 9.33 -6.54
C GLY A 959 -13.13 9.92 -6.35
N LEU A 960 -12.72 10.07 -5.09
CA LEU A 960 -11.38 10.53 -4.71
C LEU A 960 -10.60 9.35 -4.16
N GLN A 961 -9.37 9.15 -4.63
CA GLN A 961 -8.52 8.03 -4.19
C GLN A 961 -7.20 8.55 -3.60
N PRO A 962 -7.18 9.02 -2.33
CA PRO A 962 -5.97 9.52 -1.69
C PRO A 962 -4.83 8.50 -1.64
N ALA A 963 -5.15 7.20 -1.57
CA ALA A 963 -4.20 6.10 -1.63
C ALA A 963 -3.29 6.14 -2.87
N ALA A 964 -3.76 6.74 -3.97
CA ALA A 964 -2.97 6.90 -5.20
C ALA A 964 -1.70 7.74 -5.00
N LEU A 965 -1.63 8.60 -3.97
CA LEU A 965 -0.43 9.36 -3.63
C LEU A 965 0.76 8.46 -3.24
N VAL A 966 0.49 7.31 -2.60
CA VAL A 966 1.54 6.34 -2.24
C VAL A 966 2.13 5.72 -3.50
N PHE A 967 1.28 5.35 -4.46
CA PHE A 967 1.71 4.81 -5.75
C PHE A 967 2.45 5.87 -6.59
N ALA A 968 2.02 7.13 -6.53
CA ALA A 968 2.73 8.26 -7.14
C ALA A 968 4.14 8.44 -6.57
N LEU A 969 4.28 8.39 -5.25
CA LEU A 969 5.57 8.47 -4.58
C LEU A 969 6.49 7.31 -4.99
N ILE A 970 5.97 6.07 -4.95
CA ILE A 970 6.73 4.88 -5.36
C ILE A 970 7.13 4.96 -6.84
N GLY A 971 6.21 5.39 -7.71
CA GLY A 971 6.46 5.57 -9.14
C GLY A 971 7.61 6.53 -9.41
N VAL A 972 7.63 7.68 -8.72
CA VAL A 972 8.73 8.65 -8.82
C VAL A 972 10.04 8.06 -8.30
N VAL A 973 10.04 7.38 -7.16
CA VAL A 973 11.25 6.75 -6.61
C VAL A 973 11.82 5.71 -7.58
N ILE A 974 10.97 4.85 -8.15
CA ILE A 974 11.41 3.84 -9.13
C ILE A 974 11.92 4.51 -10.40
N ALA A 975 11.21 5.51 -10.93
CA ALA A 975 11.65 6.24 -12.12
C ALA A 975 13.03 6.89 -11.91
N ARG A 976 13.30 7.39 -10.71
CA ARG A 976 14.63 7.92 -10.33
C ARG A 976 15.71 6.87 -10.25
N LEU A 977 15.41 5.72 -9.63
CA LEU A 977 16.37 4.63 -9.50
C LEU A 977 16.72 3.99 -10.85
N LEU A 978 15.79 4.03 -11.80
CA LEU A 978 15.96 3.47 -13.15
C LEU A 978 16.37 4.52 -14.19
N GLU A 979 16.56 5.77 -13.78
CA GLU A 979 16.89 6.91 -14.66
C GLU A 979 15.94 7.04 -15.87
N PHE A 980 14.66 6.68 -15.70
CA PHE A 980 13.66 6.81 -16.76
C PHE A 980 13.28 8.28 -16.96
N SER A 981 13.47 8.79 -18.18
CA SER A 981 13.01 10.13 -18.60
C SER A 981 12.20 10.06 -19.91
N PRO A 982 10.96 10.58 -19.94
CA PRO A 982 10.21 11.09 -18.80
C PRO A 982 9.77 9.94 -17.87
N GLY A 983 9.92 10.12 -16.56
CA GLY A 983 9.59 9.09 -15.59
C GLY A 983 8.11 8.68 -15.63
N PHE A 984 7.83 7.45 -15.19
CA PHE A 984 6.47 6.93 -15.18
C PHE A 984 5.59 7.59 -14.11
N LEU A 985 4.66 8.40 -14.58
CA LEU A 985 3.67 9.06 -13.74
C LEU A 985 2.52 8.08 -13.44
N ILE A 986 2.69 7.29 -12.38
CA ILE A 986 1.72 6.30 -11.92
C ILE A 986 0.92 6.92 -10.78
N GLY A 987 -0.39 7.13 -10.94
CA GLY A 987 -1.23 7.63 -9.85
C GLY A 987 -2.49 8.31 -10.34
N LEU A 988 -3.54 7.53 -10.60
CA LEU A 988 -4.85 8.08 -10.92
C LEU A 988 -5.54 8.45 -9.59
N VAL A 989 -5.50 9.73 -9.23
CA VAL A 989 -5.94 10.18 -7.90
C VAL A 989 -7.44 10.51 -7.84
N ILE A 990 -8.06 10.70 -9.02
CA ILE A 990 -9.48 11.04 -9.16
C ILE A 990 -10.09 10.12 -10.24
N GLY A 991 -11.09 9.34 -9.86
CA GLY A 991 -11.80 8.39 -10.73
C GLY A 991 -13.29 8.67 -10.82
N LEU A 992 -13.99 7.99 -11.73
CA LEU A 992 -15.45 8.05 -11.84
C LEU A 992 -16.06 6.83 -11.15
N GLU A 993 -16.93 7.07 -10.17
CA GLU A 993 -17.68 6.02 -9.49
C GLU A 993 -19.12 5.98 -10.02
N ILE A 994 -19.64 4.77 -10.23
CA ILE A 994 -21.00 4.55 -10.71
C ILE A 994 -21.88 4.33 -9.47
N VAL A 995 -22.79 5.26 -9.20
CA VAL A 995 -23.56 5.35 -7.93
C VAL A 995 -24.70 4.31 -7.85
N THR A 996 -24.97 3.56 -8.92
CA THR A 996 -26.11 2.62 -9.00
C THR A 996 -25.68 1.23 -9.46
N ARG A 997 -26.39 0.17 -9.01
CA ARG A 997 -26.22 -1.21 -9.54
C ARG A 997 -26.73 -1.29 -10.98
N VAL A 998 -25.87 -0.93 -11.94
CA VAL A 998 -26.21 -1.01 -13.37
C VAL A 998 -25.86 -2.40 -13.91
N GLY A 999 -26.75 -3.01 -14.69
CA GLY A 999 -26.49 -4.30 -15.33
C GLY A 999 -25.19 -4.31 -16.16
N ALA A 1000 -24.49 -5.46 -16.16
CA ALA A 1000 -23.18 -5.66 -16.79
C ALA A 1000 -22.97 -5.05 -18.20
N PRO A 1001 -23.95 -5.05 -19.12
CA PRO A 1001 -23.76 -4.46 -20.46
C PRO A 1001 -23.57 -2.93 -20.47
N HIS A 1002 -24.15 -2.22 -19.50
CA HIS A 1002 -24.04 -0.76 -19.40
C HIS A 1002 -22.76 -0.34 -18.69
N ARG A 1003 -22.28 -1.14 -17.72
CA ARG A 1003 -21.00 -0.91 -17.03
C ARG A 1003 -19.81 -0.93 -17.99
N VAL A 1004 -19.74 -1.92 -18.89
CA VAL A 1004 -18.67 -2.00 -19.91
C VAL A 1004 -18.70 -0.81 -20.87
N ARG A 1005 -19.89 -0.27 -21.19
CA ARG A 1005 -20.01 0.92 -22.05
C ARG A 1005 -19.54 2.19 -21.34
N ALA A 1006 -19.83 2.31 -20.05
CA ALA A 1006 -19.35 3.43 -19.23
C ALA A 1006 -17.82 3.44 -19.16
N VAL A 1007 -17.22 2.29 -18.83
CA VAL A 1007 -15.75 2.11 -18.80
C VAL A 1007 -15.11 2.44 -20.16
N LEU A 1008 -15.64 1.91 -21.27
CA LEU A 1008 -15.11 2.22 -22.61
C LEU A 1008 -15.25 3.70 -22.97
N THR A 1009 -16.30 4.37 -22.47
CA THR A 1009 -16.49 5.80 -22.68
C THR A 1009 -15.46 6.60 -21.89
N GLN A 1010 -15.20 6.24 -20.64
CA GLN A 1010 -14.20 6.87 -19.79
C GLN A 1010 -12.79 6.71 -20.36
N LEU A 1011 -12.39 5.48 -20.68
CA LEU A 1011 -11.12 5.18 -21.33
C LEU A 1011 -10.99 5.93 -22.67
N GLY A 1012 -12.05 5.96 -23.47
CA GLY A 1012 -12.08 6.66 -24.76
C GLY A 1012 -11.92 8.17 -24.64
N VAL A 1013 -12.58 8.80 -23.65
CA VAL A 1013 -12.47 10.25 -23.39
C VAL A 1013 -11.06 10.60 -22.91
N MET A 1014 -10.51 9.83 -21.97
CA MET A 1014 -9.16 10.04 -21.43
C MET A 1014 -8.10 9.94 -22.53
N VAL A 1015 -8.12 8.86 -23.31
CA VAL A 1015 -7.21 8.67 -24.46
C VAL A 1015 -7.43 9.79 -25.49
N GLY A 1016 -8.68 10.19 -25.73
CA GLY A 1016 -9.02 11.27 -26.64
C GLY A 1016 -8.40 12.61 -26.23
N ILE A 1017 -8.53 13.01 -24.95
CA ILE A 1017 -7.93 14.24 -24.41
C ILE A 1017 -6.41 14.17 -24.51
N SER A 1018 -5.81 13.02 -24.16
CA SER A 1018 -4.35 12.82 -24.19
C SER A 1018 -3.77 12.95 -25.60
N VAL A 1019 -4.44 12.37 -26.59
CA VAL A 1019 -4.05 12.46 -28.02
C VAL A 1019 -4.28 13.87 -28.56
N LEU A 1020 -5.35 14.55 -28.16
CA LEU A 1020 -5.57 15.95 -28.55
C LEU A 1020 -4.50 16.88 -27.95
N ALA A 1021 -4.11 16.66 -26.70
CA ALA A 1021 -3.00 17.36 -26.07
C ALA A 1021 -1.69 17.11 -26.81
N TRP A 1022 -1.44 15.87 -27.25
CA TRP A 1022 -0.23 15.50 -27.98
C TRP A 1022 -0.15 16.16 -29.36
N VAL A 1023 -1.28 16.24 -30.06
CA VAL A 1023 -1.39 16.99 -31.32
C VAL A 1023 -1.17 18.48 -31.09
N GLY A 1024 -1.75 19.03 -30.01
CA GLY A 1024 -1.54 20.41 -29.59
C GLY A 1024 -0.06 20.72 -29.32
N TYR A 1025 0.61 19.85 -28.56
CA TYR A 1025 2.05 19.91 -28.28
C TYR A 1025 2.83 19.92 -29.60
N SER A 1026 2.56 18.96 -30.50
CA SER A 1026 3.26 18.86 -31.79
C SER A 1026 3.13 20.13 -32.64
N ILE A 1027 1.93 20.73 -32.69
CA ILE A 1027 1.69 21.98 -33.44
C ILE A 1027 2.43 23.15 -32.78
N LEU A 1028 2.42 23.22 -31.45
CA LEU A 1028 3.02 24.32 -30.70
C LEU A 1028 4.56 24.27 -30.75
N THR A 1029 5.16 23.07 -30.69
CA THR A 1029 6.60 22.86 -30.85
C THR A 1029 7.07 23.31 -32.24
N ASP A 1030 6.34 22.93 -33.30
CA ASP A 1030 6.63 23.38 -34.67
C ASP A 1030 6.49 24.90 -34.84
N ALA A 1031 5.55 25.54 -34.12
CA ALA A 1031 5.26 26.96 -34.25
C ALA A 1031 6.25 27.89 -33.50
N THR A 1032 6.90 27.40 -32.45
CA THR A 1032 7.76 28.21 -31.56
C THR A 1032 9.23 28.23 -31.98
N ALA A 1033 9.69 27.26 -32.78
CA ALA A 1033 11.04 27.20 -33.37
C ALA A 1033 12.21 27.43 -32.38
N GLY A 1034 12.00 27.16 -31.08
CA GLY A 1034 13.00 27.29 -30.02
C GLY A 1034 13.01 28.62 -29.25
N ASP A 1035 12.22 29.62 -29.65
CA ASP A 1035 12.04 30.86 -28.89
C ASP A 1035 10.87 30.70 -27.90
N LEU A 1036 11.19 30.35 -26.65
CA LEU A 1036 10.19 30.13 -25.60
C LEU A 1036 10.06 31.38 -24.71
N ASP A 1037 8.82 31.79 -24.46
CA ASP A 1037 8.46 32.64 -23.33
C ASP A 1037 7.80 31.80 -22.22
N TRP A 1038 7.59 32.37 -21.03
CA TRP A 1038 7.03 31.60 -19.91
C TRP A 1038 5.66 30.97 -20.22
N VAL A 1039 4.80 31.66 -21.00
CA VAL A 1039 3.44 31.18 -21.30
C VAL A 1039 3.49 30.03 -22.30
N THR A 1040 4.30 30.15 -23.35
CA THR A 1040 4.49 29.09 -24.35
C THR A 1040 5.20 27.89 -23.75
N ALA A 1041 6.18 28.09 -22.87
CA ALA A 1041 6.83 27.01 -22.13
C ALA A 1041 5.87 26.30 -21.17
N LEU A 1042 5.03 27.04 -20.44
CA LEU A 1042 3.99 26.45 -19.58
C LEU A 1042 2.99 25.65 -20.40
N ALA A 1043 2.54 26.19 -21.54
CA ALA A 1043 1.60 25.49 -22.42
C ALA A 1043 2.20 24.20 -23.01
N LEU A 1044 3.47 24.23 -23.45
CA LEU A 1044 4.18 23.04 -23.90
C LEU A 1044 4.29 22.00 -22.80
N ASP A 1045 4.77 22.39 -21.62
CA ASP A 1045 4.93 21.50 -20.47
C ASP A 1045 3.58 20.90 -20.02
N SER A 1046 2.49 21.70 -20.02
CA SER A 1046 1.14 21.21 -19.68
C SER A 1046 0.58 20.23 -20.70
N LEU A 1047 0.80 20.47 -22.01
CA LEU A 1047 0.35 19.56 -23.05
C LEU A 1047 1.15 18.26 -23.01
N ALA A 1048 2.46 18.34 -22.77
CA ALA A 1048 3.32 17.18 -22.58
C ALA A 1048 2.89 16.36 -21.35
N ALA A 1049 2.65 17.02 -20.21
CA ALA A 1049 2.15 16.40 -18.99
C ALA A 1049 0.80 15.70 -19.23
N ALA A 1050 -0.18 16.38 -19.83
CA ALA A 1050 -1.49 15.79 -20.13
C ALA A 1050 -1.39 14.55 -21.04
N THR A 1051 -0.48 14.55 -22.02
CA THR A 1051 -0.24 13.39 -22.87
C THR A 1051 0.43 12.25 -22.10
N ALA A 1052 1.50 12.53 -21.37
CA ALA A 1052 2.27 11.50 -20.67
C ALA A 1052 1.45 10.86 -19.54
N GLU A 1053 0.81 11.67 -18.70
CA GLU A 1053 -0.04 11.21 -17.60
C GLU A 1053 -1.25 10.43 -18.13
N GLY A 1054 -1.95 10.96 -19.12
CA GLY A 1054 -3.19 10.34 -19.61
C GLY A 1054 -2.99 9.04 -20.37
N LEU A 1055 -1.91 8.91 -21.16
CA LEU A 1055 -1.59 7.64 -21.81
C LEU A 1055 -1.04 6.60 -20.83
N THR A 1056 -0.26 7.01 -19.82
CA THR A 1056 0.22 6.11 -18.76
C THR A 1056 -0.95 5.62 -17.91
N ALA A 1057 -1.83 6.53 -17.49
CA ALA A 1057 -3.08 6.22 -16.80
C ALA A 1057 -3.95 5.24 -17.58
N ALA A 1058 -4.15 5.48 -18.88
CA ALA A 1058 -4.93 4.60 -19.73
C ALA A 1058 -4.29 3.21 -19.87
N ALA A 1059 -2.96 3.14 -19.98
CA ALA A 1059 -2.22 1.88 -20.08
C ALA A 1059 -2.31 1.04 -18.80
N VAL A 1060 -2.34 1.69 -17.64
CA VAL A 1060 -2.58 1.01 -16.35
C VAL A 1060 -4.05 0.59 -16.25
N ALA A 1061 -5.00 1.50 -16.49
CA ALA A 1061 -6.44 1.26 -16.31
C ALA A 1061 -6.98 0.10 -17.17
N ILE A 1062 -6.38 -0.16 -18.35
CA ILE A 1062 -6.78 -1.26 -19.22
C ILE A 1062 -6.24 -2.63 -18.78
N LEU A 1063 -5.33 -2.71 -17.79
CA LEU A 1063 -4.85 -3.98 -17.24
C LEU A 1063 -6.01 -4.78 -16.61
N PRO A 1064 -6.00 -6.12 -16.71
CA PRO A 1064 -7.13 -6.95 -16.29
C PRO A 1064 -7.10 -7.26 -14.78
N LEU A 1065 -6.77 -6.27 -13.94
CA LEU A 1065 -6.70 -6.42 -12.49
C LEU A 1065 -8.07 -6.23 -11.82
N GLY A 1066 -8.36 -6.96 -10.74
CA GLY A 1066 -9.68 -6.94 -10.07
C GLY A 1066 -10.15 -5.55 -9.63
N PHE A 1067 -9.22 -4.66 -9.29
CA PHE A 1067 -9.47 -3.28 -8.87
C PHE A 1067 -9.44 -2.25 -10.01
N LEU A 1068 -9.15 -2.67 -11.25
CA LEU A 1068 -9.06 -1.79 -12.42
C LEU A 1068 -10.19 -2.03 -13.41
N GLU A 1069 -10.50 -0.98 -14.18
CA GLU A 1069 -11.63 -0.98 -15.12
C GLU A 1069 -11.46 -1.98 -16.28
N GLY A 1070 -10.22 -2.31 -16.65
CA GLY A 1070 -9.90 -3.27 -17.71
C GLY A 1070 -10.47 -4.67 -17.48
N ARG A 1071 -10.63 -5.08 -16.21
CA ARG A 1071 -11.19 -6.39 -15.84
C ARG A 1071 -12.62 -6.58 -16.33
N GLU A 1072 -13.43 -5.53 -16.27
CA GLU A 1072 -14.84 -5.56 -16.71
C GLU A 1072 -14.96 -5.81 -18.20
N ILE A 1073 -14.08 -5.17 -19.00
CA ILE A 1073 -14.03 -5.39 -20.45
C ILE A 1073 -13.57 -6.83 -20.74
N PHE A 1074 -12.55 -7.30 -20.02
CA PHE A 1074 -11.98 -8.63 -20.20
C PHE A 1074 -12.99 -9.75 -19.92
N GLN A 1075 -13.74 -9.66 -18.81
CA GLN A 1075 -14.78 -10.62 -18.44
C GLN A 1075 -15.93 -10.65 -19.46
N ARG A 1076 -16.28 -9.50 -20.05
CA ARG A 1076 -17.36 -9.43 -21.06
C ARG A 1076 -16.93 -9.95 -22.43
N SER A 1077 -15.76 -9.55 -22.92
CA SER A 1077 -15.24 -9.94 -24.24
C SER A 1077 -13.73 -9.77 -24.32
N LYS A 1078 -12.99 -10.89 -24.30
CA LYS A 1078 -11.54 -10.93 -24.47
C LYS A 1078 -11.09 -10.24 -25.77
N ALA A 1079 -11.85 -10.37 -26.85
CA ALA A 1079 -11.52 -9.74 -28.13
C ALA A 1079 -11.65 -8.21 -28.08
N LEU A 1080 -12.68 -7.70 -27.40
CA LEU A 1080 -12.87 -6.27 -27.20
C LEU A 1080 -11.76 -5.68 -26.31
N TRP A 1081 -11.41 -6.41 -25.25
CA TRP A 1081 -10.32 -6.04 -24.36
C TRP A 1081 -8.96 -6.05 -25.08
N VAL A 1082 -8.61 -7.12 -25.81
CA VAL A 1082 -7.35 -7.17 -26.60
C VAL A 1082 -7.29 -6.02 -27.59
N GLY A 1083 -8.41 -5.70 -28.26
CA GLY A 1083 -8.48 -4.57 -29.18
C GLY A 1083 -8.21 -3.23 -28.48
N ALA A 1084 -8.89 -2.95 -27.37
CA ALA A 1084 -8.69 -1.72 -26.60
C ALA A 1084 -7.26 -1.65 -26.01
N PHE A 1085 -6.77 -2.76 -25.47
CA PHE A 1085 -5.42 -2.88 -24.93
C PHE A 1085 -4.37 -2.58 -25.99
N LEU A 1086 -4.43 -3.21 -27.17
CA LEU A 1086 -3.44 -3.00 -28.22
C LEU A 1086 -3.44 -1.54 -28.71
N VAL A 1087 -4.61 -0.89 -28.79
CA VAL A 1087 -4.69 0.53 -29.15
C VAL A 1087 -4.00 1.39 -28.09
N THR A 1088 -4.37 1.24 -26.82
CA THR A 1088 -3.80 2.04 -25.72
C THR A 1088 -2.31 1.77 -25.53
N ALA A 1089 -1.90 0.49 -25.52
CA ALA A 1089 -0.50 0.08 -25.37
C ALA A 1089 0.36 0.52 -26.56
N THR A 1090 -0.17 0.58 -27.78
CA THR A 1090 0.56 1.13 -28.93
C THR A 1090 0.76 2.64 -28.79
N LEU A 1091 -0.28 3.39 -28.37
CA LEU A 1091 -0.16 4.83 -28.12
C LEU A 1091 0.85 5.13 -27.01
N PHE A 1092 0.83 4.34 -25.94
CA PHE A 1092 1.82 4.40 -24.87
C PHE A 1092 3.23 4.01 -25.35
N ALA A 1093 3.38 2.97 -26.17
CA ALA A 1093 4.68 2.59 -26.71
C ALA A 1093 5.26 3.66 -27.65
N LEU A 1094 4.41 4.39 -28.38
CA LEU A 1094 4.82 5.54 -29.21
C LEU A 1094 5.31 6.72 -28.38
N LEU A 1095 4.86 6.85 -27.13
CA LEU A 1095 5.36 7.83 -26.17
C LEU A 1095 6.77 7.46 -25.69
N VAL A 1096 6.97 6.20 -25.33
CA VAL A 1096 8.20 5.73 -24.66
C VAL A 1096 9.36 5.52 -25.64
N LEU A 1097 9.13 4.86 -26.77
CA LEU A 1097 10.20 4.45 -27.69
C LEU A 1097 11.10 5.57 -28.26
N PRO A 1098 10.59 6.79 -28.56
CA PRO A 1098 11.41 7.82 -29.22
C PRO A 1098 12.16 8.74 -28.26
N THR A 1099 12.06 8.54 -26.94
CA THR A 1099 12.61 9.45 -25.91
C THR A 1099 14.08 9.18 -25.57
N GLU A 1100 14.69 8.17 -26.19
CA GLU A 1100 16.11 7.86 -26.06
C GLU A 1100 16.80 8.04 -27.42
N ASP A 1101 17.94 8.74 -27.41
CA ASP A 1101 18.64 9.31 -28.56
C ASP A 1101 18.59 8.45 -29.84
N GLY A 1102 17.90 9.01 -30.85
CA GLY A 1102 17.54 8.44 -32.14
C GLY A 1102 18.22 7.15 -32.61
N ILE A 1103 17.49 6.03 -32.58
CA ILE A 1103 17.47 4.82 -33.45
C ILE A 1103 18.81 4.11 -33.80
N ASP A 1104 19.98 4.73 -33.63
CA ASP A 1104 21.27 4.18 -34.03
C ASP A 1104 21.87 3.25 -32.96
N ASP A 1105 21.35 3.24 -31.72
CA ASP A 1105 21.71 2.30 -30.66
C ASP A 1105 20.59 1.31 -30.34
N ILE A 1106 20.74 0.07 -30.84
CA ILE A 1106 19.85 -1.08 -30.57
C ILE A 1106 19.93 -1.52 -29.08
N SER A 1107 20.85 -0.95 -28.29
CA SER A 1107 21.07 -1.26 -26.87
C SER A 1107 19.87 -0.96 -25.97
N ASN A 1108 18.99 -0.03 -26.35
CA ASN A 1108 18.02 0.54 -25.42
C ASN A 1108 16.62 -0.11 -25.44
N VAL A 1109 16.20 -0.71 -26.56
CA VAL A 1109 15.03 -1.61 -26.58
C VAL A 1109 15.29 -2.86 -25.73
N GLY A 1110 16.57 -3.27 -25.64
CA GLY A 1110 17.03 -4.36 -24.78
C GLY A 1110 16.72 -4.09 -23.30
N THR A 1111 16.99 -2.88 -22.81
CA THR A 1111 16.69 -2.48 -21.43
C THR A 1111 15.21 -2.59 -21.10
N TRP A 1112 14.34 -2.06 -21.97
CA TRP A 1112 12.88 -2.22 -21.83
C TRP A 1112 12.45 -3.68 -21.80
N PHE A 1113 13.00 -4.49 -22.70
CA PHE A 1113 12.69 -5.92 -22.72
C PHE A 1113 13.17 -6.63 -21.45
N VAL A 1114 14.36 -6.29 -20.93
CA VAL A 1114 14.88 -6.82 -19.67
C VAL A 1114 13.98 -6.46 -18.49
N VAL A 1115 13.51 -5.21 -18.40
CA VAL A 1115 12.58 -4.78 -17.35
C VAL A 1115 11.25 -5.53 -17.45
N LEU A 1116 10.68 -5.67 -18.65
CA LEU A 1116 9.45 -6.44 -18.87
C LEU A 1116 9.63 -7.92 -18.52
N VAL A 1117 10.76 -8.52 -18.88
CA VAL A 1117 11.09 -9.92 -18.53
C VAL A 1117 11.30 -10.07 -17.02
N ALA A 1118 12.01 -9.14 -16.37
CA ALA A 1118 12.21 -9.17 -14.93
C ALA A 1118 10.86 -9.07 -14.19
N PHE A 1119 9.97 -8.16 -14.63
CA PHE A 1119 8.61 -8.07 -14.10
C PHE A 1119 7.83 -9.38 -14.31
N ALA A 1120 7.89 -9.96 -15.51
CA ALA A 1120 7.26 -11.26 -15.79
C ALA A 1120 7.82 -12.37 -14.89
N VAL A 1121 9.13 -12.43 -14.67
CA VAL A 1121 9.78 -13.41 -13.80
C VAL A 1121 9.34 -13.24 -12.35
N VAL A 1122 9.32 -12.01 -11.83
CA VAL A 1122 8.89 -11.74 -10.45
C VAL A 1122 7.41 -12.09 -10.26
N THR A 1123 6.53 -11.65 -11.17
CA THR A 1123 5.10 -11.95 -11.09
C THR A 1123 4.80 -13.43 -11.24
N LEU A 1124 5.46 -14.13 -12.18
CA LEU A 1124 5.32 -15.58 -12.35
C LEU A 1124 5.96 -16.37 -11.19
N ALA A 1125 7.05 -15.90 -10.60
CA ALA A 1125 7.66 -16.53 -9.43
C ALA A 1125 6.76 -16.38 -8.20
N LEU A 1126 6.20 -15.18 -7.97
CA LEU A 1126 5.24 -14.96 -6.88
C LEU A 1126 3.98 -15.80 -7.09
N TRP A 1127 3.48 -15.82 -8.32
CA TRP A 1127 2.38 -16.71 -8.73
C TRP A 1127 2.72 -18.17 -8.46
N ALA A 1128 3.89 -18.66 -8.89
CA ALA A 1128 4.30 -20.04 -8.70
C ALA A 1128 4.43 -20.39 -7.22
N VAL A 1129 5.06 -19.53 -6.41
CA VAL A 1129 5.16 -19.72 -4.96
C VAL A 1129 3.76 -19.81 -4.36
N LEU A 1130 2.87 -18.86 -4.63
CA LEU A 1130 1.52 -18.87 -4.06
C LEU A 1130 0.67 -20.03 -4.60
N HIS A 1131 0.82 -20.39 -5.87
CA HIS A 1131 0.08 -21.44 -6.54
C HIS A 1131 0.48 -22.84 -6.05
N TYR A 1132 1.79 -23.10 -5.92
CA TYR A 1132 2.31 -24.38 -5.45
C TYR A 1132 2.31 -24.53 -3.93
N THR A 1133 2.05 -23.45 -3.18
CA THR A 1133 1.87 -23.47 -1.73
C THR A 1133 0.42 -23.28 -1.29
N ASN A 1134 -0.55 -23.43 -2.21
CA ASN A 1134 -1.98 -23.33 -1.90
C ASN A 1134 -2.56 -24.73 -1.59
N PRO A 1135 -3.02 -25.01 -0.35
CA PRO A 1135 -3.54 -26.31 0.05
C PRO A 1135 -4.90 -26.69 -0.59
N ASP A 1136 -5.70 -25.70 -1.03
CA ASP A 1136 -7.10 -25.91 -1.42
C ASP A 1136 -7.28 -26.58 -2.80
N ARG A 1137 -6.21 -26.65 -3.60
CA ARG A 1137 -6.31 -27.10 -5.01
C ARG A 1137 -6.47 -28.61 -5.19
N HIS A 1138 -6.25 -29.40 -4.15
CA HIS A 1138 -6.46 -30.86 -4.21
C HIS A 1138 -7.89 -31.29 -3.88
N ALA A 1139 -8.81 -30.35 -3.59
CA ALA A 1139 -10.22 -30.67 -3.32
C ALA A 1139 -11.15 -30.51 -4.55
N ASP A 1140 -10.84 -29.61 -5.49
CA ASP A 1140 -11.77 -29.24 -6.58
C ASP A 1140 -11.61 -30.06 -7.88
N ASP A 1141 -10.44 -30.64 -8.16
CA ASP A 1141 -10.21 -31.43 -9.39
C ASP A 1141 -10.94 -32.79 -9.34
N ASP A 1142 -11.20 -33.32 -8.14
CA ASP A 1142 -11.95 -34.58 -7.94
C ASP A 1142 -13.49 -34.41 -8.07
N GLY A 1143 -13.99 -33.17 -8.01
CA GLY A 1143 -15.42 -32.85 -8.12
C GLY A 1143 -15.91 -32.72 -9.57
N ALA A 1144 -15.04 -32.28 -10.49
CA ALA A 1144 -15.41 -31.99 -11.88
C ALA A 1144 -15.53 -33.24 -12.77
N GLU A 1145 -14.93 -34.38 -12.39
CA GLU A 1145 -15.09 -35.65 -13.11
C GLU A 1145 -16.40 -36.40 -12.79
N GLN A 1146 -17.18 -35.98 -11.78
CA GLN A 1146 -18.43 -36.65 -11.40
C GLN A 1146 -19.71 -36.11 -12.06
N GLU A 1147 -19.70 -34.93 -12.69
CA GLU A 1147 -20.89 -34.36 -13.35
C GLU A 1147 -21.10 -34.82 -14.82
N GLY A 1148 -20.28 -35.77 -15.31
CA GLY A 1148 -20.38 -36.32 -16.67
C GLY A 1148 -21.35 -37.49 -16.86
N ALA A 1149 -22.15 -37.88 -15.86
CA ALA A 1149 -23.04 -39.04 -15.95
C ALA A 1149 -24.52 -38.64 -16.05
N GLU A 1150 -25.04 -38.58 -17.28
CA GLU A 1150 -26.48 -38.46 -17.57
C GLU A 1150 -27.33 -39.52 -16.81
N PRO A 1151 -28.41 -39.12 -16.12
CA PRO A 1151 -29.52 -40.02 -15.86
C PRO A 1151 -30.51 -39.97 -17.04
N GLY A 1152 -30.71 -41.13 -17.65
CA GLY A 1152 -31.59 -41.34 -18.79
C GLY A 1152 -33.02 -40.81 -18.62
N GLY A 1153 -33.57 -40.31 -19.73
CA GLY A 1153 -34.79 -39.53 -19.77
C GLY A 1153 -36.07 -40.24 -19.34
N ALA A 1154 -36.98 -39.41 -18.82
CA ALA A 1154 -38.42 -39.65 -18.84
C ALA A 1154 -39.08 -38.46 -19.54
N GLN A 1155 -39.68 -38.74 -20.70
CA GLN A 1155 -40.54 -37.81 -21.42
C GLN A 1155 -41.74 -37.43 -20.53
N MET A 1156 -42.05 -36.14 -20.43
CA MET A 1156 -43.43 -35.74 -20.18
C MET A 1156 -43.83 -34.53 -21.01
N GLU A 1157 -44.97 -34.75 -21.65
CA GLU A 1157 -45.62 -34.03 -22.72
C GLU A 1157 -46.09 -32.64 -22.30
N THR A 1158 -45.95 -31.69 -23.21
CA THR A 1158 -46.56 -30.36 -23.20
C THR A 1158 -48.08 -30.39 -23.02
N ALA A 1159 -48.64 -29.54 -22.15
CA ALA A 1159 -49.88 -28.80 -22.42
C ALA A 1159 -50.09 -27.62 -21.42
N PRO A 1160 -50.79 -26.54 -21.81
CA PRO A 1160 -50.62 -25.21 -21.23
C PRO A 1160 -51.77 -24.77 -20.30
N ARG A 1161 -51.46 -23.90 -19.33
CA ARG A 1161 -52.21 -22.67 -19.02
C ARG A 1161 -51.45 -21.75 -18.09
#